data_AF-A0A9W8AE49-F1
#
_entry.id   AF-A0A9W8AE49-F1
#
_cell.length_a   1.000
_cell.length_b   1.000
_cell.length_c   1.000
_cell.angle_alpha   90.00
_cell.angle_beta   90.00
_cell.angle_gamma   90.00
#
_symmetry.space_group_name_H-M   'P 1'
#
loop_
_entity.id
_entity.type
_entity.pdbx_description
1 polymer ?
#
loop_
_entity_poly.entity_id
_entity_poly.type
_entity_poly.pdbx_seq_one_letter_code
_entity_poly.pdbx_strand_id
1 'polypeptide(L)'
;MASLWLRGARQRLLPRLALSRALSLSGRVPFHTSVLRAQKLDTVGEVVEAVEAPKHPPPPPPPPPPPSRWFRPWYIFGAVVLVGGAAFSLSQYIAYLKHTTVFPHTTLVWRLSPQSLIENVGGGFAGTLGPLSILPGDDNVDPPMTILDAVRALNFAALDPHVERLVVSLGDAGPGPTPDAAQIQEIREAIRHFKEWKTTQFGSTGPRTTLCADSLDSQLTYYLASAFDEVVLQPTGEVHFEGVSRVIPFFKNALERLGIDAFVETRDEYKSFPSILNHTALPPPQSENTEALLRSLNDTIKSDIISSRGPRIAEALAVPADGVPAQLQLLTEEGVVLGRSALARGLVDKLGYRLDTLAELKGTRTMPLHRFLRCTTTAPGSRKRADQFRVGVVYLTGNITRSGPTSASRVAQAIREAADNAKINAIVLRVNSGGGDPVGSDTIAHAVDYAQNIKRKPVVASYAGVAASGAYLATAPCAQIVAQPLTVTGSIGVAMAKLTLTNKFLDRLGVTVDKYQFGNTANSLLHSPTPDDVARFRRLADTIYGDFLQRVQTGRGFTTEHLRSVAGGRVFTGAQALNLGLVDHLGGLLDAIGYAVVLHLDRVAHRPTADDADADQRILLKRYTAPEGVSMRVPGGEEGDEPTTVTVAASRHMFNILVASNTEVQVFPRPKSFFKRIWPGMGKQELTQIVAAEGQTWVDALVRSFVCRFLALTAGELESQTGVSARGGPHVVLSAGPEVPNYVHPKVQKSSTYSQNQPSHSQTAWDRFQDRIKHRLPTFPAFLGAASLITSLIYLQYSSSQNVERNRDQQRRMDAAKEKIYEDTGLHPDDSIELHGLRFPKVKPEDSPFTLDNCTVVFVLGGPGAGKGTQSARLAKEFNYVHLSAGDLLREEQTRPGSPYADLINWFIREGKIVPFEVTITLLREAMKRSGSNKFLVDGFPRTLPQGEEFEKAVCPARLVINFEANEEVLESRLLKRGETSGRADDNIESIKKRFRTFVMSTYPVITHYMQADKCITIDSSRPVDEVYADARRIFSKLEHAHPTEKPKVEVPAAAS
;
A
#
# COMPACT_ATOMS: atom_id res chain seq x y z
N MET A 1 15.73 -34.68 -9.31
CA MET A 1 16.17 -35.01 -7.93
C MET A 1 15.83 -36.45 -7.54
N ALA A 2 14.57 -36.83 -7.30
CA ALA A 2 14.21 -38.17 -6.80
C ALA A 2 14.71 -39.36 -7.67
N SER A 3 14.84 -39.17 -8.99
CA SER A 3 15.35 -40.16 -9.94
C SER A 3 16.84 -40.48 -9.82
N LEU A 4 17.65 -39.64 -9.15
CA LEU A 4 19.10 -39.83 -9.01
C LEU A 4 19.48 -40.64 -7.76
N TRP A 5 18.61 -40.72 -6.74
CA TRP A 5 18.93 -41.41 -5.48
C TRP A 5 18.69 -42.94 -5.55
N LEU A 6 17.88 -43.41 -6.52
CA LEU A 6 17.48 -44.82 -6.66
C LEU A 6 18.43 -45.69 -7.50
N ARG A 7 19.54 -45.16 -8.02
CA ARG A 7 20.55 -45.95 -8.76
C ARG A 7 21.75 -46.39 -7.93
N GLY A 8 21.91 -45.90 -6.70
CA GLY A 8 23.08 -46.19 -5.85
C GLY A 8 22.99 -47.42 -4.96
N ALA A 9 21.79 -47.95 -4.67
CA ALA A 9 21.60 -48.88 -3.55
C ALA A 9 20.61 -50.04 -3.85
N ARG A 10 21.09 -51.08 -4.57
CA ARG A 10 20.63 -52.49 -4.42
C ARG A 10 21.46 -53.54 -5.18
N GLN A 11 22.78 -53.53 -5.02
CA GLN A 11 23.51 -54.81 -5.07
C GLN A 11 23.34 -55.52 -3.71
N ARG A 12 22.46 -56.52 -3.65
CA ARG A 12 22.52 -57.75 -2.79
C ARG A 12 21.14 -58.42 -2.69
N LEU A 13 21.16 -59.75 -2.75
CA LEU A 13 20.16 -60.71 -2.24
C LEU A 13 18.72 -60.66 -2.81
N LEU A 14 18.51 -61.43 -3.88
CA LEU A 14 17.27 -62.19 -4.15
C LEU A 14 17.63 -63.55 -4.78
N PRO A 15 17.05 -64.66 -4.31
CA PRO A 15 17.06 -65.93 -5.05
C PRO A 15 15.68 -66.57 -5.21
N ARG A 16 15.44 -67.21 -6.38
CA ARG A 16 14.30 -68.12 -6.71
C ARG A 16 12.93 -67.42 -6.81
N LEU A 17 11.98 -67.77 -7.69
CA LEU A 17 11.84 -68.71 -8.83
C LEU A 17 10.62 -68.17 -9.68
N ALA A 18 10.26 -68.57 -10.90
CA ALA A 18 10.62 -69.71 -11.75
C ALA A 18 10.51 -69.41 -13.29
N LEU A 19 10.34 -70.50 -14.05
CA LEU A 19 9.98 -70.73 -15.46
C LEU A 19 8.71 -69.99 -15.99
N SER A 20 8.43 -69.89 -17.30
CA SER A 20 9.11 -70.42 -18.52
C SER A 20 8.66 -69.75 -19.83
N ARG A 21 9.57 -69.72 -20.83
CA ARG A 21 9.43 -69.93 -22.30
C ARG A 21 8.34 -69.17 -23.10
N ALA A 22 8.46 -68.95 -24.43
CA ALA A 22 9.56 -68.81 -25.41
C ALA A 22 8.90 -68.67 -26.82
N LEU A 23 9.72 -68.46 -27.88
CA LEU A 23 9.35 -68.35 -29.31
C LEU A 23 8.70 -66.99 -29.67
N SER A 24 9.15 -66.17 -30.63
CA SER A 24 9.91 -66.34 -31.91
C SER A 24 9.06 -66.93 -33.04
N LEU A 25 9.09 -66.49 -34.31
CA LEU A 25 10.09 -65.70 -35.05
C LEU A 25 9.43 -64.93 -36.25
N SER A 26 10.24 -64.27 -37.09
CA SER A 26 10.02 -63.73 -38.47
C SER A 26 8.70 -63.99 -39.24
N GLY A 27 8.21 -63.11 -40.16
CA GLY A 27 8.68 -61.79 -40.62
C GLY A 27 8.28 -61.45 -42.09
N ARG A 28 8.20 -60.15 -42.45
CA ARG A 28 8.30 -59.50 -43.80
C ARG A 28 7.48 -60.10 -45.00
N VAL A 29 6.43 -59.40 -45.53
CA VAL A 29 6.45 -58.49 -46.75
C VAL A 29 6.11 -59.22 -48.09
N PRO A 30 5.40 -58.66 -49.13
CA PRO A 30 4.47 -57.49 -49.24
C PRO A 30 3.26 -57.58 -50.26
N PHE A 31 2.52 -56.45 -50.40
CA PHE A 31 1.93 -55.83 -51.63
C PHE A 31 0.59 -56.23 -52.34
N HIS A 32 -0.20 -55.16 -52.59
CA HIS A 32 -1.06 -54.77 -53.75
C HIS A 32 -2.43 -55.43 -54.14
N THR A 33 -3.51 -54.61 -54.00
CA THR A 33 -4.64 -54.27 -54.94
C THR A 33 -5.26 -55.33 -55.90
N SER A 34 -6.60 -55.41 -56.11
CA SER A 34 -7.44 -54.33 -56.70
C SER A 34 -8.99 -54.54 -56.64
N VAL A 35 -9.74 -53.43 -56.56
CA VAL A 35 -11.02 -53.03 -57.21
C VAL A 35 -12.01 -54.09 -57.78
N LEU A 36 -13.32 -53.99 -57.42
CA LEU A 36 -14.48 -53.96 -58.37
C LEU A 36 -15.82 -53.48 -57.72
N ARG A 37 -16.96 -53.47 -58.45
CA ARG A 37 -18.01 -52.42 -58.34
C ARG A 37 -19.47 -52.87 -58.68
N ALA A 38 -20.47 -52.35 -57.94
CA ALA A 38 -21.94 -52.30 -58.25
C ALA A 38 -22.69 -53.67 -58.36
N GLN A 39 -24.03 -53.82 -58.46
CA GLN A 39 -25.24 -52.95 -58.63
C GLN A 39 -26.31 -53.28 -57.52
N LYS A 40 -27.33 -52.47 -57.14
CA LYS A 40 -28.53 -51.91 -57.86
C LYS A 40 -29.48 -53.04 -58.34
N LEU A 41 -30.83 -53.06 -58.19
CA LEU A 41 -31.92 -52.05 -58.10
C LEU A 41 -33.23 -52.62 -57.41
N ASP A 42 -34.13 -51.73 -56.95
CA ASP A 42 -35.62 -51.69 -57.10
C ASP A 42 -36.57 -52.84 -56.62
N THR A 43 -37.91 -52.69 -56.39
CA THR A 43 -38.85 -51.53 -56.21
C THR A 43 -40.17 -51.94 -55.51
N VAL A 44 -40.91 -50.94 -54.98
CA VAL A 44 -42.39 -50.76 -54.89
C VAL A 44 -43.32 -51.89 -54.37
N GLY A 45 -44.24 -51.53 -53.45
CA GLY A 45 -45.42 -52.32 -53.08
C GLY A 45 -46.25 -51.62 -51.99
N GLU A 46 -47.49 -51.21 -52.29
CA GLU A 46 -48.31 -50.26 -51.50
C GLU A 46 -49.53 -50.93 -50.82
N VAL A 47 -50.35 -50.14 -50.10
CA VAL A 47 -51.81 -50.34 -49.82
C VAL A 47 -52.28 -51.18 -48.59
N VAL A 48 -52.73 -50.42 -47.55
CA VAL A 48 -54.06 -50.44 -46.86
C VAL A 48 -54.44 -51.49 -45.77
N GLU A 49 -54.91 -50.94 -44.62
CA GLU A 49 -55.88 -51.42 -43.57
C GLU A 49 -55.75 -52.82 -42.91
N ALA A 50 -56.43 -53.12 -41.78
CA ALA A 50 -56.71 -52.38 -40.52
C ALA A 50 -57.40 -53.34 -39.50
N VAL A 51 -57.29 -53.07 -38.17
CA VAL A 51 -58.04 -53.77 -37.07
C VAL A 51 -57.56 -55.25 -36.90
N GLU A 52 -57.54 -55.95 -35.74
CA GLU A 52 -58.03 -55.73 -34.37
C GLU A 52 -56.97 -56.11 -33.30
N ALA A 53 -57.39 -56.32 -32.03
CA ALA A 53 -56.54 -56.56 -30.85
C ALA A 53 -56.90 -57.92 -30.16
N PRO A 54 -56.55 -58.18 -28.87
CA PRO A 54 -55.22 -58.37 -28.30
C PRO A 54 -55.06 -59.70 -27.49
N LYS A 55 -53.81 -60.08 -27.13
CA LYS A 55 -53.32 -60.40 -25.74
C LYS A 55 -52.12 -61.38 -25.64
N HIS A 56 -51.37 -61.22 -24.54
CA HIS A 56 -50.35 -62.08 -23.90
C HIS A 56 -48.92 -62.15 -24.51
N PRO A 57 -47.85 -62.36 -23.68
CA PRO A 57 -46.46 -62.01 -24.04
C PRO A 57 -45.46 -63.20 -24.16
N PRO A 58 -44.34 -63.02 -24.89
CA PRO A 58 -43.21 -63.96 -25.01
C PRO A 58 -42.05 -63.71 -23.98
N PRO A 59 -41.00 -64.57 -23.91
CA PRO A 59 -40.09 -64.71 -22.74
C PRO A 59 -38.87 -63.75 -22.67
N PRO A 60 -38.10 -63.71 -21.54
CA PRO A 60 -37.10 -62.66 -21.25
C PRO A 60 -35.76 -62.73 -22.03
N PRO A 61 -34.99 -61.62 -22.05
CA PRO A 61 -33.78 -61.45 -22.88
C PRO A 61 -32.52 -62.18 -22.37
N PRO A 62 -31.50 -62.40 -23.24
CA PRO A 62 -30.25 -63.07 -22.91
C PRO A 62 -29.31 -62.24 -22.01
N PRO A 63 -28.35 -62.88 -21.31
CA PRO A 63 -27.43 -62.21 -20.39
C PRO A 63 -26.37 -61.34 -21.09
N PRO A 64 -25.83 -60.31 -20.42
CA PRO A 64 -24.84 -59.40 -21.00
C PRO A 64 -23.45 -60.05 -21.16
N PRO A 65 -22.64 -59.58 -22.14
CA PRO A 65 -21.27 -60.07 -22.33
C PRO A 65 -20.33 -59.65 -21.19
N PRO A 66 -19.26 -60.42 -20.91
CA PRO A 66 -18.33 -60.12 -19.83
C PRO A 66 -17.55 -58.82 -20.08
N PRO A 67 -17.20 -58.06 -19.03
CA PRO A 67 -16.54 -56.75 -19.16
C PRO A 67 -15.18 -56.88 -19.87
N SER A 68 -14.96 -56.02 -20.86
CA SER A 68 -13.77 -56.10 -21.71
C SER A 68 -12.48 -55.74 -20.95
N ARG A 69 -11.34 -56.26 -21.42
CA ARG A 69 -10.02 -56.09 -20.77
C ARG A 69 -9.51 -54.63 -20.68
N TRP A 70 -10.24 -53.68 -21.27
CA TRP A 70 -9.89 -52.26 -21.36
C TRP A 70 -10.00 -51.46 -20.05
N PHE A 71 -10.61 -52.02 -18.99
CA PHE A 71 -10.74 -51.31 -17.69
C PHE A 71 -9.49 -51.37 -16.80
N ARG A 72 -8.55 -52.30 -17.02
CA ARG A 72 -7.36 -52.45 -16.13
C ARG A 72 -6.44 -51.22 -16.04
N PRO A 73 -6.17 -50.45 -17.11
CA PRO A 73 -5.35 -49.23 -17.01
C PRO A 73 -5.95 -48.17 -16.07
N TRP A 74 -7.28 -48.03 -16.05
CA TRP A 74 -7.98 -47.01 -15.26
C TRP A 74 -7.86 -47.22 -13.75
N TYR A 75 -7.86 -48.48 -13.28
CA TYR A 75 -7.60 -48.77 -11.87
C TYR A 75 -6.16 -48.45 -11.45
N ILE A 76 -5.18 -48.68 -12.33
CA ILE A 76 -3.77 -48.35 -12.07
C ILE A 76 -3.58 -46.83 -12.07
N PHE A 77 -4.16 -46.12 -13.05
CA PHE A 77 -4.13 -44.66 -13.12
C PHE A 77 -4.81 -44.04 -11.89
N GLY A 78 -6.01 -44.52 -11.52
CA GLY A 78 -6.72 -44.07 -10.33
C GLY A 78 -5.94 -44.31 -9.04
N ALA A 79 -5.27 -45.45 -8.90
CA ALA A 79 -4.39 -45.74 -7.75
C ALA A 79 -3.16 -44.82 -7.72
N VAL A 80 -2.52 -44.54 -8.86
CA VAL A 80 -1.38 -43.60 -8.95
C VAL A 80 -1.82 -42.17 -8.63
N VAL A 81 -2.99 -41.74 -9.09
CA VAL A 81 -3.56 -40.42 -8.75
C VAL A 81 -3.94 -40.34 -7.27
N LEU A 82 -4.49 -41.41 -6.67
CA LEU A 82 -4.78 -41.46 -5.23
C LEU A 82 -3.49 -41.43 -4.39
N VAL A 83 -2.48 -42.23 -4.72
CA VAL A 83 -1.21 -42.26 -3.99
C VAL A 83 -0.43 -40.96 -4.18
N GLY A 84 -0.42 -40.39 -5.40
CA GLY A 84 0.18 -39.09 -5.68
C GLY A 84 -0.54 -37.94 -4.97
N GLY A 85 -1.87 -37.94 -4.98
CA GLY A 85 -2.71 -36.97 -4.27
C GLY A 85 -2.59 -37.10 -2.74
N ALA A 86 -2.49 -38.31 -2.21
CA ALA A 86 -2.22 -38.55 -0.79
C ALA A 86 -0.79 -38.13 -0.41
N ALA A 87 0.22 -38.41 -1.23
CA ALA A 87 1.60 -37.98 -1.02
C ALA A 87 1.75 -36.46 -1.12
N PHE A 88 1.02 -35.80 -2.02
CA PHE A 88 0.95 -34.34 -2.11
C PHE A 88 0.20 -33.74 -0.91
N SER A 89 -0.94 -34.31 -0.52
CA SER A 89 -1.67 -33.87 0.68
C SER A 89 -0.84 -34.06 1.94
N LEU A 90 -0.09 -35.15 2.05
CA LEU A 90 0.84 -35.42 3.13
C LEU A 90 2.06 -34.50 3.09
N SER A 91 2.61 -34.16 1.92
CA SER A 91 3.72 -33.21 1.83
C SER A 91 3.28 -31.77 2.14
N GLN A 92 2.08 -31.38 1.71
CA GLN A 92 1.43 -30.12 2.11
C GLN A 92 1.08 -30.10 3.61
N TYR A 93 0.68 -31.23 4.19
CA TYR A 93 0.41 -31.35 5.63
C TYR A 93 1.70 -31.33 6.46
N ILE A 94 2.76 -32.01 6.02
CA ILE A 94 4.09 -31.95 6.65
C ILE A 94 4.69 -30.56 6.50
N ALA A 95 4.50 -29.89 5.36
CA ALA A 95 4.85 -28.48 5.20
C ALA A 95 4.06 -27.62 6.18
N TYR A 96 2.73 -27.72 6.19
CA TYR A 96 1.84 -27.01 7.12
C TYR A 96 2.29 -27.19 8.58
N LEU A 97 2.56 -28.41 9.04
CA LEU A 97 3.08 -28.67 10.39
C LEU A 97 4.45 -28.01 10.62
N LYS A 98 5.40 -28.12 9.68
CA LYS A 98 6.70 -27.40 9.76
C LYS A 98 6.56 -25.88 9.73
N HIS A 99 5.50 -25.35 9.10
CA HIS A 99 5.24 -23.91 8.99
C HIS A 99 4.35 -23.36 10.13
N THR A 100 3.72 -24.21 10.95
CA THR A 100 2.84 -23.81 12.07
C THR A 100 3.33 -24.22 13.46
N THR A 101 4.27 -25.16 13.57
CA THR A 101 4.82 -25.61 14.86
C THR A 101 6.06 -24.80 15.26
N VAL A 102 6.07 -24.27 16.48
CA VAL A 102 7.29 -23.76 17.14
C VAL A 102 7.97 -24.95 17.83
N PHE A 103 9.26 -25.16 17.58
CA PHE A 103 10.00 -26.32 18.10
C PHE A 103 10.89 -25.93 19.28
N PRO A 104 11.16 -26.82 20.25
CA PRO A 104 12.14 -26.56 21.31
C PRO A 104 13.48 -26.06 20.75
N HIS A 105 14.10 -25.10 21.44
CA HIS A 105 15.33 -24.39 21.05
C HIS A 105 15.22 -23.62 19.71
N THR A 106 14.07 -23.00 19.47
CA THR A 106 13.89 -22.05 18.36
C THR A 106 14.59 -20.73 18.67
N THR A 107 15.43 -20.28 17.73
CA THR A 107 15.95 -18.92 17.65
C THR A 107 15.08 -18.11 16.69
N LEU A 108 14.50 -17.00 17.16
CA LEU A 108 13.77 -16.09 16.28
C LEU A 108 14.76 -15.21 15.50
N VAL A 109 14.45 -14.99 14.22
CA VAL A 109 15.23 -14.11 13.34
C VAL A 109 14.32 -12.98 12.86
N TRP A 110 14.84 -11.76 12.83
CA TRP A 110 14.11 -10.59 12.33
C TRP A 110 15.04 -9.68 11.51
N ARG A 111 14.70 -9.48 10.23
CA ARG A 111 15.42 -8.54 9.36
C ARG A 111 14.75 -7.17 9.45
N LEU A 112 15.45 -6.22 10.07
CA LEU A 112 15.03 -4.83 10.21
C LEU A 112 15.65 -3.98 9.09
N SER A 113 14.79 -3.39 8.27
CA SER A 113 15.10 -2.34 7.30
C SER A 113 14.08 -1.19 7.39
N PRO A 114 14.32 -0.01 6.80
CA PRO A 114 13.36 1.09 6.78
C PRO A 114 12.04 0.81 6.04
N GLN A 115 11.85 -0.38 5.45
CA GLN A 115 10.59 -0.84 4.85
C GLN A 115 9.95 -2.00 5.63
N SER A 116 10.68 -2.64 6.56
CA SER A 116 10.22 -3.81 7.34
C SER A 116 9.21 -3.50 8.45
N LEU A 117 9.13 -2.23 8.86
CA LEU A 117 8.26 -1.75 9.92
C LEU A 117 7.36 -0.62 9.41
N ILE A 118 6.08 -0.70 9.77
CA ILE A 118 5.07 0.32 9.45
C ILE A 118 4.18 0.58 10.66
N GLU A 119 3.71 1.82 10.82
CA GLU A 119 2.78 2.17 11.90
C GLU A 119 1.41 1.47 11.71
N ASN A 120 0.93 1.38 10.47
CA ASN A 120 -0.32 0.71 10.11
C ASN A 120 -0.26 0.22 8.65
N VAL A 121 -1.02 -0.83 8.31
CA VAL A 121 -1.27 -1.27 6.91
C VAL A 121 -2.25 -0.29 6.26
N GLY A 122 -1.77 0.92 5.98
CA GLY A 122 -2.55 1.96 5.33
C GLY A 122 -3.08 1.52 3.96
N GLY A 123 -4.34 1.83 3.66
CA GLY A 123 -5.02 1.47 2.41
C GLY A 123 -4.53 2.18 1.15
N GLY A 124 -3.26 2.57 1.10
CA GLY A 124 -2.57 3.05 -0.10
C GLY A 124 -2.08 1.91 -1.00
N PHE A 125 -1.46 2.27 -2.12
CA PHE A 125 -1.04 1.35 -3.17
C PHE A 125 -0.06 0.27 -2.65
N ALA A 126 0.93 0.67 -1.84
CA ALA A 126 1.92 -0.23 -1.24
C ALA A 126 1.28 -1.33 -0.35
N GLY A 127 0.33 -0.96 0.51
CA GLY A 127 -0.40 -1.91 1.37
C GLY A 127 -1.33 -2.87 0.61
N THR A 128 -1.57 -2.63 -0.68
CA THR A 128 -2.38 -3.50 -1.55
C THR A 128 -1.50 -4.45 -2.36
N LEU A 129 -0.26 -4.04 -2.69
CA LEU A 129 0.71 -4.88 -3.41
C LEU A 129 1.55 -5.78 -2.50
N GLY A 130 1.85 -5.39 -1.25
CA GLY A 130 2.69 -6.19 -0.34
C GLY A 130 2.35 -7.69 -0.22
N PRO A 131 1.06 -8.12 -0.24
CA PRO A 131 0.69 -9.54 -0.25
C PRO A 131 0.75 -10.25 -1.63
N LEU A 132 0.96 -9.50 -2.71
CA LEU A 132 0.90 -9.95 -4.11
C LEU A 132 2.23 -9.79 -4.87
N SER A 133 3.11 -8.89 -4.44
CA SER A 133 4.48 -8.76 -4.95
C SER A 133 5.41 -9.86 -4.42
N ILE A 134 5.01 -10.56 -3.35
CA ILE A 134 5.70 -11.75 -2.85
C ILE A 134 5.14 -12.96 -3.60
N LEU A 135 5.83 -13.36 -4.68
CA LEU A 135 5.63 -14.68 -5.26
C LEU A 135 5.97 -15.77 -4.22
N PRO A 136 5.20 -16.88 -4.14
CA PRO A 136 5.51 -17.97 -3.22
C PRO A 136 6.76 -18.73 -3.69
N GLY A 137 7.94 -18.23 -3.31
CA GLY A 137 9.23 -18.79 -3.70
C GLY A 137 10.47 -18.00 -3.29
N ASP A 138 10.37 -16.72 -2.91
CA ASP A 138 11.53 -15.95 -2.40
C ASP A 138 11.54 -15.89 -0.87
N ASP A 139 12.19 -16.87 -0.24
CA ASP A 139 12.39 -16.97 1.21
C ASP A 139 13.34 -15.88 1.80
N ASN A 140 13.82 -14.92 0.99
CA ASN A 140 14.84 -13.95 1.42
C ASN A 140 14.31 -12.60 1.92
N VAL A 141 13.02 -12.28 1.74
CA VAL A 141 12.44 -11.00 2.16
C VAL A 141 11.38 -11.20 3.23
N ASP A 142 11.63 -10.71 4.44
CA ASP A 142 10.61 -10.63 5.50
C ASP A 142 9.49 -9.66 5.06
N PRO A 143 8.20 -10.05 5.11
CA PRO A 143 7.10 -9.13 4.85
C PRO A 143 7.01 -8.05 5.96
N PRO A 144 6.58 -6.83 5.64
CA PRO A 144 6.50 -5.74 6.60
C PRO A 144 5.55 -6.07 7.75
N MET A 145 6.03 -5.86 8.98
CA MET A 145 5.25 -5.99 10.21
C MET A 145 4.73 -4.62 10.65
N THR A 146 3.55 -4.57 11.29
CA THR A 146 3.16 -3.35 12.01
C THR A 146 3.94 -3.23 13.33
N ILE A 147 4.08 -2.01 13.87
CA ILE A 147 4.64 -1.80 15.22
C ILE A 147 3.88 -2.65 16.26
N LEU A 148 2.54 -2.70 16.16
CA LEU A 148 1.69 -3.55 16.99
C LEU A 148 2.06 -5.04 16.87
N ASP A 149 2.21 -5.53 15.64
CA ASP A 149 2.52 -6.94 15.37
C ASP A 149 3.92 -7.31 15.88
N ALA A 150 4.92 -6.44 15.68
CA ALA A 150 6.29 -6.66 16.16
C ALA A 150 6.34 -6.70 17.71
N VAL A 151 5.73 -5.72 18.38
CA VAL A 151 5.66 -5.66 19.85
C VAL A 151 4.90 -6.86 20.42
N ARG A 152 3.78 -7.27 19.81
CA ARG A 152 3.05 -8.48 20.23
C ARG A 152 3.85 -9.76 19.99
N ALA A 153 4.52 -9.89 18.85
CA ALA A 153 5.35 -11.05 18.54
C ALA A 153 6.49 -11.22 19.55
N LEU A 154 7.15 -10.13 19.94
CA LEU A 154 8.21 -10.13 20.96
C LEU A 154 7.68 -10.52 22.35
N ASN A 155 6.53 -9.98 22.77
CA ASN A 155 5.93 -10.33 24.07
C ASN A 155 5.36 -11.77 24.10
N PHE A 156 4.88 -12.31 22.97
CA PHE A 156 4.55 -13.74 22.84
C PHE A 156 5.79 -14.62 22.88
N ALA A 157 6.86 -14.22 22.18
CA ALA A 157 8.12 -14.94 22.14
C ALA A 157 8.81 -14.98 23.50
N ALA A 158 8.62 -13.94 24.33
CA ALA A 158 9.08 -13.90 25.70
C ALA A 158 8.53 -15.10 26.48
N LEU A 159 7.21 -15.31 26.49
CA LEU A 159 6.60 -16.45 27.19
C LEU A 159 6.98 -17.82 26.62
N ASP A 160 6.99 -17.98 25.29
CA ASP A 160 7.00 -19.30 24.66
C ASP A 160 8.25 -20.13 25.03
N PRO A 161 8.14 -21.24 25.79
CA PRO A 161 9.29 -22.02 26.26
C PRO A 161 10.01 -22.76 25.12
N HIS A 162 9.46 -22.76 23.91
CA HIS A 162 10.14 -23.29 22.73
C HIS A 162 11.11 -22.26 22.11
N VAL A 163 10.92 -20.97 22.38
CA VAL A 163 11.81 -19.89 21.93
C VAL A 163 12.89 -19.64 22.99
N GLU A 164 14.15 -19.61 22.57
CA GLU A 164 15.31 -19.45 23.47
C GLU A 164 16.03 -18.11 23.25
N ARG A 165 16.12 -17.66 22.00
CA ARG A 165 16.94 -16.51 21.55
C ARG A 165 16.25 -15.71 20.46
N LEU A 166 16.66 -14.45 20.33
CA LEU A 166 16.27 -13.51 19.27
C LEU A 166 17.54 -12.95 18.62
N VAL A 167 17.63 -13.07 17.29
CA VAL A 167 18.69 -12.46 16.46
C VAL A 167 18.07 -11.45 15.51
N VAL A 168 18.48 -10.19 15.62
CA VAL A 168 18.00 -9.09 14.80
C VAL A 168 19.12 -8.66 13.86
N SER A 169 18.82 -8.56 12.57
CA SER A 169 19.74 -8.07 11.55
C SER A 169 19.27 -6.70 11.10
N LEU A 170 20.05 -5.65 11.37
CA LEU A 170 19.87 -4.39 10.64
C LEU A 170 20.39 -4.62 9.21
N GLY A 171 19.55 -4.37 8.21
CA GLY A 171 19.92 -4.40 6.80
C GLY A 171 20.25 -3.00 6.27
N ASP A 172 20.75 -2.95 5.05
CA ASP A 172 21.08 -1.71 4.34
C ASP A 172 19.94 -0.68 4.40
N ALA A 173 20.29 0.58 4.68
CA ALA A 173 19.34 1.68 4.88
C ALA A 173 18.74 2.19 3.55
N GLY A 174 18.05 1.31 2.84
CA GLY A 174 17.27 1.66 1.64
C GLY A 174 16.13 2.64 1.96
N PRO A 175 15.68 3.45 0.98
CA PRO A 175 14.68 4.49 1.20
C PRO A 175 13.36 3.91 1.69
N GLY A 176 12.93 4.31 2.89
CA GLY A 176 11.68 3.88 3.52
C GLY A 176 11.40 4.67 4.82
N PRO A 177 10.19 4.57 5.39
CA PRO A 177 9.84 5.23 6.64
C PRO A 177 10.60 4.63 7.83
N THR A 178 11.63 5.32 8.32
CA THR A 178 12.29 4.98 9.57
C THR A 178 11.34 5.14 10.76
N PRO A 179 11.36 4.21 11.75
CA PRO A 179 10.59 4.38 12.98
C PRO A 179 11.03 5.62 13.78
N ASP A 180 10.07 6.28 14.41
CA ASP A 180 10.33 7.43 15.30
C ASP A 180 10.86 6.99 16.69
N ALA A 181 11.33 7.96 17.48
CA ALA A 181 11.96 7.71 18.77
C ALA A 181 11.04 6.99 19.79
N ALA A 182 9.73 7.24 19.74
CA ALA A 182 8.75 6.57 20.60
C ALA A 182 8.46 5.14 20.12
N GLN A 183 8.33 4.94 18.81
CA GLN A 183 8.22 3.61 18.21
C GLN A 183 9.45 2.74 18.51
N ILE A 184 10.65 3.34 18.51
CA ILE A 184 11.89 2.67 18.93
C ILE A 184 11.87 2.36 20.44
N GLN A 185 11.29 3.23 21.29
CA GLN A 185 11.08 2.90 22.71
C GLN A 185 10.15 1.70 22.92
N GLU A 186 9.04 1.60 22.18
CA GLU A 186 8.15 0.42 22.26
C GLU A 186 8.86 -0.89 21.88
N ILE A 187 9.73 -0.84 20.87
CA ILE A 187 10.53 -1.99 20.43
C ILE A 187 11.62 -2.32 21.47
N ARG A 188 12.34 -1.33 21.99
CA ARG A 188 13.33 -1.49 23.08
C ARG A 188 12.70 -2.09 24.34
N GLU A 189 11.52 -1.62 24.73
CA GLU A 189 10.78 -2.14 25.87
C GLU A 189 10.38 -3.61 25.66
N ALA A 190 9.90 -3.97 24.46
CA ALA A 190 9.58 -5.35 24.12
C ALA A 190 10.83 -6.27 24.05
N ILE A 191 11.98 -5.75 23.62
CA ILE A 191 13.27 -6.47 23.64
C ILE A 191 13.74 -6.68 25.08
N ARG A 192 13.69 -5.65 25.94
CA ARG A 192 14.01 -5.74 27.37
C ARG A 192 13.15 -6.81 28.05
N HIS A 193 11.84 -6.77 27.81
CA HIS A 193 10.88 -7.77 28.30
C HIS A 193 11.20 -9.21 27.82
N PHE A 194 11.54 -9.39 26.55
CA PHE A 194 11.96 -10.70 26.03
C PHE A 194 13.24 -11.20 26.73
N LYS A 195 14.25 -10.34 26.82
CA LYS A 195 15.55 -10.59 27.47
C LYS A 195 15.39 -11.01 28.92
N GLU A 196 14.69 -10.20 29.74
CA GLU A 196 14.44 -10.48 31.16
C GLU A 196 13.78 -11.85 31.33
N TRP A 197 12.71 -12.13 30.59
CA TRP A 197 11.99 -13.38 30.72
C TRP A 197 12.83 -14.60 30.28
N LYS A 198 13.58 -14.49 29.17
CA LYS A 198 14.48 -15.57 28.73
C LYS A 198 15.66 -15.80 29.67
N THR A 199 16.13 -14.77 30.36
CA THR A 199 17.10 -14.92 31.45
C THR A 199 16.50 -15.68 32.64
N THR A 200 15.22 -15.49 32.97
CA THR A 200 14.55 -16.30 34.01
C THR A 200 14.25 -17.74 33.58
N GLN A 201 13.91 -17.98 32.30
CA GLN A 201 13.58 -19.32 31.80
C GLN A 201 14.81 -20.21 31.55
N PHE A 202 15.93 -19.64 31.11
CA PHE A 202 17.10 -20.40 30.64
C PHE A 202 18.41 -20.01 31.35
N GLY A 203 18.36 -19.14 32.36
CA GLY A 203 19.54 -18.61 33.05
C GLY A 203 20.29 -17.51 32.27
N SER A 204 21.32 -16.96 32.90
CA SER A 204 22.17 -15.87 32.37
C SER A 204 23.31 -16.32 31.43
N THR A 205 23.37 -17.61 31.08
CA THR A 205 24.44 -18.18 30.25
C THR A 205 24.24 -17.85 28.75
N GLY A 206 24.96 -16.82 28.29
CA GLY A 206 24.98 -16.39 26.88
C GLY A 206 23.89 -15.38 26.51
N PRO A 207 24.03 -14.68 25.37
CA PRO A 207 23.10 -13.65 24.95
C PRO A 207 21.72 -14.23 24.60
N ARG A 208 20.65 -13.63 25.13
CA ARG A 208 19.27 -13.94 24.72
C ARG A 208 18.84 -13.09 23.53
N THR A 209 19.41 -11.91 23.39
CA THR A 209 19.15 -10.95 22.33
C THR A 209 20.46 -10.51 21.65
N THR A 210 20.66 -10.89 20.39
CA THR A 210 21.79 -10.45 19.55
C THR A 210 21.28 -9.53 18.44
N LEU A 211 21.96 -8.41 18.21
CA LEU A 211 21.79 -7.58 17.02
C LEU A 211 23.08 -7.60 16.19
N CYS A 212 22.97 -7.78 14.88
CA CYS A 212 24.07 -7.61 13.93
C CYS A 212 23.78 -6.47 12.94
N ALA A 213 24.80 -5.64 12.69
CA ALA A 213 24.72 -4.47 11.83
C ALA A 213 26.05 -4.23 11.09
N ASP A 214 25.95 -3.74 9.86
CA ASP A 214 27.14 -3.38 9.08
C ASP A 214 27.67 -1.98 9.50
N SER A 215 26.77 -1.09 9.90
CA SER A 215 27.05 0.19 10.55
C SER A 215 25.83 0.64 11.39
N LEU A 216 26.00 1.62 12.28
CA LEU A 216 24.97 2.21 13.13
C LEU A 216 24.90 3.73 12.92
N ASP A 217 24.45 4.11 11.72
CA ASP A 217 24.56 5.46 11.11
C ASP A 217 23.58 6.52 11.68
N SER A 218 23.14 6.38 12.93
CA SER A 218 22.40 7.43 13.65
C SER A 218 22.34 7.18 15.16
N GLN A 219 22.14 8.24 15.93
CA GLN A 219 21.83 8.16 17.36
C GLN A 219 20.66 7.20 17.66
N LEU A 220 19.64 7.14 16.78
CA LEU A 220 18.45 6.30 16.97
C LEU A 220 18.69 4.81 16.64
N THR A 221 19.56 4.49 15.69
CA THR A 221 19.94 3.09 15.39
C THR A 221 20.88 2.54 16.46
N TYR A 222 21.85 3.33 16.96
CA TYR A 222 22.61 2.93 18.15
C TYR A 222 21.72 2.83 19.40
N TYR A 223 20.79 3.77 19.58
CA TYR A 223 19.82 3.72 20.67
C TYR A 223 18.98 2.42 20.63
N LEU A 224 18.50 1.97 19.46
CA LEU A 224 17.88 0.65 19.35
C LEU A 224 18.86 -0.48 19.71
N ALA A 225 20.07 -0.48 19.13
CA ALA A 225 21.07 -1.53 19.35
C ALA A 225 21.47 -1.70 20.82
N SER A 226 21.52 -0.62 21.60
CA SER A 226 21.88 -0.67 23.02
C SER A 226 20.95 -1.52 23.90
N ALA A 227 19.74 -1.90 23.46
CA ALA A 227 18.83 -2.77 24.23
C ALA A 227 19.29 -4.23 24.29
N PHE A 228 20.06 -4.67 23.29
CA PHE A 228 20.45 -6.07 23.09
C PHE A 228 21.55 -6.51 24.07
N ASP A 229 21.62 -7.82 24.34
CA ASP A 229 22.70 -8.44 25.11
C ASP A 229 24.02 -8.48 24.32
N GLU A 230 23.93 -8.65 23.01
CA GLU A 230 25.07 -8.68 22.11
C GLU A 230 24.80 -7.77 20.92
N VAL A 231 25.75 -6.90 20.60
CA VAL A 231 25.80 -6.10 19.38
C VAL A 231 27.06 -6.49 18.61
N VAL A 232 26.86 -7.07 17.43
CA VAL A 232 27.90 -7.43 16.47
C VAL A 232 27.97 -6.35 15.40
N LEU A 233 29.11 -5.68 15.30
CA LEU A 233 29.34 -4.60 14.33
C LEU A 233 30.42 -5.01 13.32
N GLN A 234 30.30 -4.61 12.06
CA GLN A 234 31.36 -4.87 11.08
C GLN A 234 32.69 -4.20 11.53
N PRO A 235 33.87 -4.82 11.30
CA PRO A 235 35.17 -4.23 11.69
C PRO A 235 35.48 -2.85 11.10
N THR A 236 34.78 -2.45 10.04
CA THR A 236 34.84 -1.13 9.37
C THR A 236 33.59 -0.29 9.57
N GLY A 237 32.62 -0.77 10.35
CA GLY A 237 31.37 -0.06 10.65
C GLY A 237 31.57 1.04 11.68
N GLU A 238 30.58 1.93 11.78
CA GLU A 238 30.61 3.10 12.64
C GLU A 238 29.49 3.06 13.68
N VAL A 239 29.66 3.80 14.77
CA VAL A 239 28.62 4.09 15.76
C VAL A 239 28.45 5.60 15.83
N HIS A 240 27.31 6.10 15.36
CA HIS A 240 27.01 7.54 15.38
C HIS A 240 26.32 7.90 16.69
N PHE A 241 27.00 8.66 17.54
CA PHE A 241 26.62 9.02 18.90
C PHE A 241 26.56 10.54 19.10
N GLU A 242 25.90 11.25 18.18
CA GLU A 242 25.88 12.72 18.11
C GLU A 242 24.91 13.41 19.09
N GLY A 243 24.17 12.66 19.90
CA GLY A 243 23.14 13.18 20.80
C GLY A 243 21.87 13.61 20.05
N VAL A 244 21.15 14.60 20.60
CA VAL A 244 19.91 15.13 19.98
C VAL A 244 20.08 16.61 19.64
N SER A 245 20.10 16.92 18.35
CA SER A 245 20.25 18.28 17.81
C SER A 245 19.05 18.71 16.97
N ARG A 246 18.92 20.01 16.68
CA ARG A 246 17.89 20.55 15.78
C ARG A 246 18.36 21.82 15.09
N VAL A 247 18.45 21.78 13.77
CA VAL A 247 18.68 22.96 12.93
C VAL A 247 17.34 23.50 12.44
N ILE A 248 17.10 24.81 12.62
CA ILE A 248 15.86 25.47 12.21
C ILE A 248 16.19 26.53 11.14
N PRO A 249 15.75 26.36 9.88
CA PRO A 249 15.93 27.39 8.84
C PRO A 249 14.92 28.53 9.03
N PHE A 250 15.39 29.76 8.89
CA PHE A 250 14.57 30.98 8.93
C PHE A 250 14.52 31.64 7.57
N PHE A 251 13.30 31.95 7.10
CA PHE A 251 13.02 32.36 5.73
C PHE A 251 12.67 33.85 5.59
N LYS A 252 12.44 34.59 6.68
CA LYS A 252 12.08 36.03 6.67
C LYS A 252 12.86 36.84 5.64
N ASN A 253 14.19 36.86 5.76
CA ASN A 253 15.07 37.63 4.89
C ASN A 253 15.01 37.17 3.42
N ALA A 254 14.64 35.91 3.15
CA ALA A 254 14.42 35.40 1.80
C ALA A 254 13.06 35.85 1.25
N LEU A 255 12.00 35.77 2.05
CA LEU A 255 10.64 36.23 1.70
C LEU A 255 10.64 37.74 1.40
N GLU A 256 11.21 38.56 2.30
CA GLU A 256 11.39 40.01 2.11
C GLU A 256 12.21 40.33 0.86
N ARG A 257 13.28 39.56 0.58
CA ARG A 257 14.08 39.71 -0.64
C ARG A 257 13.28 39.37 -1.89
N LEU A 258 12.41 38.35 -1.86
CA LEU A 258 11.53 37.98 -2.98
C LEU A 258 10.42 39.01 -3.20
N GLY A 259 9.97 39.70 -2.15
CA GLY A 259 8.76 40.54 -2.16
C GLY A 259 7.51 39.80 -1.68
N ILE A 260 7.69 38.89 -0.73
CA ILE A 260 6.61 38.12 -0.10
C ILE A 260 6.52 38.56 1.36
N ASP A 261 5.38 39.12 1.75
CA ASP A 261 5.10 39.51 3.13
C ASP A 261 4.53 38.31 3.89
N ALA A 262 4.98 38.10 5.12
CA ALA A 262 4.46 37.05 6.02
C ALA A 262 3.78 37.69 7.24
N PHE A 263 2.45 37.86 7.17
CA PHE A 263 1.64 38.19 8.33
C PHE A 263 1.51 36.93 9.22
N VAL A 264 1.80 37.08 10.51
CA VAL A 264 1.78 35.98 11.49
C VAL A 264 1.08 36.47 12.76
N GLU A 265 0.15 35.66 13.25
CA GLU A 265 -0.49 35.84 14.56
C GLU A 265 -0.36 34.53 15.34
N THR A 266 0.20 34.61 16.54
CA THR A 266 0.29 33.48 17.50
C THR A 266 -0.51 33.80 18.75
N ARG A 267 -0.85 32.77 19.52
CA ARG A 267 -1.36 32.93 20.88
C ARG A 267 -0.34 32.38 21.88
N ASP A 268 0.01 33.28 22.79
CA ASP A 268 1.13 33.26 23.72
C ASP A 268 2.52 33.04 23.08
N GLU A 269 3.54 33.13 23.91
CA GLU A 269 4.93 33.35 23.50
C GLU A 269 5.65 32.11 22.95
N TYR A 270 5.26 30.89 23.34
CA TYR A 270 6.00 29.67 23.00
C TYR A 270 5.59 29.04 21.66
N LYS A 271 4.53 29.52 20.99
CA LYS A 271 3.99 28.90 19.77
C LYS A 271 4.90 29.16 18.54
N SER A 272 6.02 28.45 18.46
CA SER A 272 7.12 28.69 17.53
C SER A 272 6.93 28.24 16.07
N PHE A 273 5.83 27.56 15.75
CA PHE A 273 5.58 27.00 14.41
C PHE A 273 5.72 28.01 13.24
N PRO A 274 5.13 29.23 13.29
CA PRO A 274 5.25 30.18 12.20
C PRO A 274 6.51 31.06 12.27
N SER A 275 7.29 30.99 13.36
CA SER A 275 8.44 31.90 13.61
C SER A 275 9.50 31.85 12.52
N ILE A 276 9.58 30.74 11.77
CA ILE A 276 10.44 30.59 10.60
C ILE A 276 10.11 31.56 9.45
N LEU A 277 8.95 32.23 9.47
CA LEU A 277 8.48 33.12 8.39
C LEU A 277 8.74 34.60 8.70
N ASN A 278 8.65 35.01 9.96
CA ASN A 278 8.68 36.42 10.38
C ASN A 278 9.87 36.78 11.30
N HIS A 279 10.64 35.80 11.80
CA HIS A 279 11.89 36.00 12.54
C HIS A 279 13.12 35.46 11.78
N THR A 280 14.31 35.78 12.30
CA THR A 280 15.62 35.28 11.83
C THR A 280 16.28 34.29 12.80
N ALA A 281 15.72 34.15 14.00
CA ALA A 281 16.08 33.23 15.07
C ALA A 281 14.82 33.00 15.95
N LEU A 282 14.84 32.05 16.88
CA LEU A 282 13.76 31.91 17.86
C LEU A 282 13.81 33.07 18.88
N PRO A 283 12.66 33.68 19.26
CA PRO A 283 12.55 34.52 20.46
C PRO A 283 12.91 33.75 21.74
N PRO A 284 13.38 34.42 22.82
CA PRO A 284 13.94 33.75 24.01
C PRO A 284 13.06 32.62 24.60
N PRO A 285 11.74 32.80 24.84
CA PRO A 285 10.90 31.73 25.38
C PRO A 285 10.80 30.51 24.45
N GLN A 286 10.87 30.74 23.14
CA GLN A 286 10.81 29.67 22.12
C GLN A 286 12.14 28.90 22.03
N SER A 287 13.28 29.58 22.18
CA SER A 287 14.58 28.92 22.32
C SER A 287 14.68 28.13 23.62
N GLU A 288 14.27 28.71 24.76
CA GLU A 288 14.27 28.06 26.08
C GLU A 288 13.44 26.76 26.07
N ASN A 289 12.19 26.81 25.55
CA ASN A 289 11.36 25.61 25.45
C ASN A 289 11.90 24.61 24.41
N THR A 290 12.58 25.06 23.36
CA THR A 290 13.25 24.15 22.40
C THR A 290 14.46 23.46 23.05
N GLU A 291 15.27 24.18 23.82
CA GLU A 291 16.40 23.61 24.56
C GLU A 291 15.92 22.62 25.63
N ALA A 292 14.91 22.99 26.43
CA ALA A 292 14.34 22.12 27.46
C ALA A 292 13.73 20.83 26.88
N LEU A 293 13.18 20.88 25.66
CA LEU A 293 12.73 19.70 24.92
C LEU A 293 13.91 18.83 24.49
N LEU A 294 14.91 19.40 23.80
CA LEU A 294 16.07 18.66 23.29
C LEU A 294 16.88 18.02 24.42
N ARG A 295 17.09 18.76 25.51
CA ARG A 295 17.72 18.29 26.75
C ARG A 295 16.97 17.08 27.32
N SER A 296 15.65 17.17 27.51
CA SER A 296 14.86 16.05 28.02
C SER A 296 14.86 14.82 27.10
N LEU A 297 14.86 14.99 25.78
CA LEU A 297 14.98 13.88 24.82
C LEU A 297 16.36 13.22 24.90
N ASN A 298 17.43 14.02 24.91
CA ASN A 298 18.81 13.58 25.02
C ASN A 298 19.07 12.83 26.34
N ASP A 299 18.63 13.39 27.46
CA ASP A 299 18.87 12.84 28.80
C ASP A 299 18.09 11.54 29.00
N THR A 300 16.89 11.42 28.41
CA THR A 300 16.14 10.16 28.34
C THR A 300 16.91 9.09 27.55
N ILE A 301 17.42 9.42 26.35
CA ILE A 301 18.23 8.50 25.54
C ILE A 301 19.51 8.09 26.29
N LYS A 302 20.21 9.03 26.93
CA LYS A 302 21.42 8.72 27.73
C LYS A 302 21.09 7.83 28.93
N SER A 303 20.04 8.13 29.70
CA SER A 303 19.56 7.31 30.83
C SER A 303 19.24 5.87 30.41
N ASP A 304 18.50 5.72 29.31
CA ASP A 304 18.11 4.43 28.77
C ASP A 304 19.31 3.60 28.25
N ILE A 305 20.37 4.26 27.77
CA ILE A 305 21.64 3.62 27.37
C ILE A 305 22.50 3.27 28.59
N ILE A 306 22.56 4.13 29.62
CA ILE A 306 23.21 3.82 30.90
C ILE A 306 22.57 2.58 31.54
N SER A 307 21.24 2.50 31.53
CA SER A 307 20.49 1.36 32.06
C SER A 307 20.77 0.03 31.31
N SER A 308 20.84 0.04 29.97
CA SER A 308 20.99 -1.20 29.20
C SER A 308 22.44 -1.58 28.85
N ARG A 309 23.36 -0.61 28.79
CA ARG A 309 24.77 -0.78 28.36
C ARG A 309 25.81 -0.29 29.37
N GLY A 310 25.44 0.56 30.32
CA GLY A 310 26.36 1.18 31.28
C GLY A 310 27.35 0.23 31.95
N PRO A 311 26.97 -0.98 32.41
CA PRO A 311 27.92 -1.93 32.99
C PRO A 311 29.06 -2.36 32.05
N ARG A 312 28.80 -2.54 30.75
CA ARG A 312 29.84 -2.88 29.75
C ARG A 312 30.77 -1.71 29.47
N ILE A 313 30.22 -0.49 29.46
CA ILE A 313 30.98 0.74 29.24
C ILE A 313 31.88 1.02 30.47
N ALA A 314 31.36 0.79 31.68
CA ALA A 314 32.10 0.85 32.93
C ALA A 314 33.28 -0.14 32.94
N GLU A 315 33.01 -1.41 32.61
CA GLU A 315 34.01 -2.48 32.54
C GLU A 315 35.09 -2.19 31.48
N ALA A 316 34.69 -1.90 30.24
CA ALA A 316 35.63 -1.68 29.13
C ALA A 316 36.51 -0.43 29.29
N LEU A 317 36.01 0.62 29.94
CA LEU A 317 36.76 1.84 30.24
C LEU A 317 37.46 1.82 31.61
N ALA A 318 37.29 0.74 32.39
CA ALA A 318 37.74 0.63 33.79
C ALA A 318 37.30 1.82 34.68
N VAL A 319 36.08 2.33 34.48
CA VAL A 319 35.47 3.40 35.29
C VAL A 319 34.37 2.84 36.20
N PRO A 320 34.12 3.44 37.38
CA PRO A 320 32.95 3.10 38.18
C PRO A 320 31.64 3.52 37.47
N ALA A 321 30.50 2.93 37.88
CA ALA A 321 29.23 3.08 37.17
C ALA A 321 28.69 4.52 37.14
N ASP A 322 29.01 5.33 38.15
CA ASP A 322 28.74 6.77 38.24
C ASP A 322 29.64 7.62 37.34
N GLY A 323 30.75 7.08 36.83
CA GLY A 323 31.59 7.70 35.81
C GLY A 323 31.05 7.55 34.38
N VAL A 324 30.18 6.57 34.11
CA VAL A 324 29.61 6.30 32.77
C VAL A 324 28.91 7.51 32.13
N PRO A 325 28.09 8.32 32.85
CA PRO A 325 27.46 9.51 32.26
C PRO A 325 28.46 10.52 31.69
N ALA A 326 29.62 10.68 32.34
CA ALA A 326 30.69 11.57 31.86
C ALA A 326 31.37 10.99 30.60
N GLN A 327 31.58 9.67 30.55
CA GLN A 327 32.10 9.01 29.35
C GLN A 327 31.13 9.10 28.16
N LEU A 328 29.83 8.95 28.41
CA LEU A 328 28.79 9.22 27.39
C LEU A 328 28.71 10.70 26.99
N GLN A 329 29.21 11.65 27.79
CA GLN A 329 29.30 13.04 27.37
C GLN A 329 30.48 13.26 26.42
N LEU A 330 31.67 12.75 26.76
CA LEU A 330 32.85 12.79 25.88
C LEU A 330 32.59 12.10 24.53
N LEU A 331 31.83 10.99 24.53
CA LEU A 331 31.42 10.31 23.29
C LEU A 331 30.47 11.16 22.43
N THR A 332 29.63 12.02 23.02
CA THR A 332 28.80 12.98 22.27
C THR A 332 29.64 14.09 21.64
N GLU A 333 30.79 14.41 22.21
CA GLU A 333 31.73 15.40 21.70
C GLU A 333 32.65 14.83 20.60
N GLU A 334 32.90 13.51 20.61
CA GLU A 334 33.57 12.79 19.50
C GLU A 334 32.64 12.50 18.32
N GLY A 335 31.35 12.26 18.58
CA GLY A 335 30.30 12.06 17.57
C GLY A 335 30.34 10.66 16.93
N VAL A 336 31.30 10.40 16.03
CA VAL A 336 31.37 9.15 15.25
C VAL A 336 32.49 8.25 15.75
N VAL A 337 32.12 7.07 16.25
CA VAL A 337 33.05 6.11 16.85
C VAL A 337 33.23 4.89 15.94
N LEU A 338 34.43 4.73 15.37
CA LEU A 338 34.76 3.58 14.51
C LEU A 338 34.72 2.26 15.29
N GLY A 339 34.33 1.16 14.64
CA GLY A 339 34.02 -0.12 15.31
C GLY A 339 35.08 -0.67 16.27
N ARG A 340 36.38 -0.52 15.98
CA ARG A 340 37.46 -0.90 16.92
C ARG A 340 37.46 -0.08 18.21
N SER A 341 37.17 1.22 18.12
CA SER A 341 36.99 2.10 19.27
C SER A 341 35.67 1.78 19.99
N ALA A 342 34.59 1.51 19.25
CA ALA A 342 33.30 1.14 19.83
C ALA A 342 33.38 -0.15 20.67
N LEU A 343 34.13 -1.16 20.21
CA LEU A 343 34.42 -2.38 20.98
C LEU A 343 35.26 -2.07 22.22
N ALA A 344 36.36 -1.33 22.06
CA ALA A 344 37.27 -0.99 23.16
C ALA A 344 36.64 -0.11 24.26
N ARG A 345 35.47 0.49 23.99
CA ARG A 345 34.70 1.31 24.93
C ARG A 345 33.37 0.66 25.39
N GLY A 346 33.16 -0.62 25.08
CA GLY A 346 31.97 -1.37 25.50
C GLY A 346 30.65 -0.97 24.82
N LEU A 347 30.71 -0.16 23.75
CA LEU A 347 29.53 0.27 22.99
C LEU A 347 28.94 -0.87 22.16
N VAL A 348 29.78 -1.81 21.71
CA VAL A 348 29.44 -3.07 21.02
C VAL A 348 30.25 -4.23 21.63
N ASP A 349 29.80 -5.47 21.45
CA ASP A 349 30.39 -6.65 22.14
C ASP A 349 31.33 -7.47 21.25
N LYS A 350 31.08 -7.50 19.93
CA LYS A 350 31.81 -8.34 18.96
C LYS A 350 32.03 -7.55 17.67
N LEU A 351 33.21 -7.72 17.06
CA LEU A 351 33.43 -7.31 15.68
C LEU A 351 33.34 -8.52 14.75
N GLY A 352 32.49 -8.44 13.74
CA GLY A 352 32.18 -9.54 12.84
C GLY A 352 31.16 -9.15 11.78
N TYR A 353 31.03 -9.96 10.73
CA TYR A 353 30.13 -9.65 9.62
C TYR A 353 28.71 -10.17 9.90
N ARG A 354 27.71 -9.41 9.46
CA ARG A 354 26.28 -9.77 9.54
C ARG A 354 25.98 -11.13 8.89
N LEU A 355 26.59 -11.42 7.74
CA LEU A 355 26.42 -12.70 7.04
C LEU A 355 27.04 -13.87 7.80
N ASP A 356 28.17 -13.68 8.49
CA ASP A 356 28.81 -14.71 9.31
C ASP A 356 27.98 -14.98 10.57
N THR A 357 27.48 -13.93 11.21
CA THR A 357 26.56 -14.04 12.38
C THR A 357 25.28 -14.80 12.01
N LEU A 358 24.73 -14.59 10.81
CA LEU A 358 23.60 -15.36 10.30
C LEU A 358 24.00 -16.77 9.82
N ALA A 359 25.28 -17.02 9.53
CA ALA A 359 25.81 -18.34 9.20
C ALA A 359 26.10 -19.19 10.45
N GLU A 360 26.46 -18.58 11.59
CA GLU A 360 26.56 -19.24 12.91
C GLU A 360 25.22 -19.91 13.31
N LEU A 361 24.09 -19.43 12.78
CA LEU A 361 22.76 -20.04 13.00
C LEU A 361 22.49 -21.29 12.14
N LYS A 362 23.34 -21.66 11.17
CA LYS A 362 23.13 -22.84 10.31
C LYS A 362 23.20 -24.13 11.12
N GLY A 363 22.10 -24.90 11.11
CA GLY A 363 21.94 -26.11 11.92
C GLY A 363 21.17 -25.88 13.22
N THR A 364 21.00 -24.63 13.66
CA THR A 364 20.02 -24.28 14.71
C THR A 364 18.59 -24.27 14.13
N ARG A 365 17.59 -24.32 15.00
CA ARG A 365 16.18 -24.17 14.61
C ARG A 365 15.84 -22.68 14.53
N THR A 366 15.78 -22.12 13.33
CA THR A 366 15.42 -20.70 13.14
C THR A 366 13.98 -20.51 12.71
N MET A 367 13.36 -19.39 13.11
CA MET A 367 12.04 -18.97 12.63
C MET A 367 11.94 -17.45 12.48
N PRO A 368 11.45 -16.92 11.35
CA PRO A 368 11.16 -15.49 11.22
C PRO A 368 10.13 -14.99 12.23
N LEU A 369 10.34 -13.80 12.81
CA LEU A 369 9.44 -13.20 13.82
C LEU A 369 7.99 -13.05 13.30
N HIS A 370 7.84 -12.65 12.04
CA HIS A 370 6.52 -12.52 11.39
C HIS A 370 5.79 -13.88 11.29
N ARG A 371 6.53 -14.99 11.14
CA ARG A 371 5.99 -16.35 11.04
C ARG A 371 5.64 -16.88 12.42
N PHE A 372 6.46 -16.63 13.43
CA PHE A 372 6.15 -16.95 14.82
C PHE A 372 4.82 -16.31 15.28
N LEU A 373 4.57 -15.05 14.91
CA LEU A 373 3.28 -14.40 15.18
C LEU A 373 2.11 -15.09 14.45
N ARG A 374 2.30 -15.56 13.21
CA ARG A 374 1.28 -16.35 12.51
C ARG A 374 1.03 -17.69 13.21
N CYS A 375 2.07 -18.42 13.61
CA CYS A 375 1.92 -19.68 14.35
C CYS A 375 1.06 -19.49 15.62
N THR A 376 1.44 -18.54 16.47
CA THR A 376 0.75 -18.26 17.74
C THR A 376 -0.69 -17.76 17.56
N THR A 377 -1.00 -17.03 16.48
CA THR A 377 -2.35 -16.49 16.20
C THR A 377 -3.24 -17.37 15.32
N THR A 378 -2.73 -18.44 14.69
CA THR A 378 -3.52 -19.30 13.79
C THR A 378 -3.43 -20.82 14.03
N ALA A 379 -2.62 -21.30 14.98
CA ALA A 379 -2.50 -22.74 15.25
C ALA A 379 -3.86 -23.41 15.58
N PRO A 380 -4.10 -24.67 15.20
CA PRO A 380 -5.25 -25.44 15.68
C PRO A 380 -5.23 -25.52 17.22
N GLY A 381 -6.32 -25.10 17.86
CA GLY A 381 -6.37 -24.95 19.32
C GLY A 381 -5.95 -23.56 19.84
N SER A 382 -5.40 -22.67 18.99
CA SER A 382 -5.41 -21.22 19.28
C SER A 382 -6.87 -20.79 19.40
N ARG A 383 -7.26 -20.56 20.65
CA ARG A 383 -8.66 -20.66 21.06
C ARG A 383 -9.34 -19.33 20.72
N LYS A 384 -9.88 -19.23 19.49
CA LYS A 384 -10.86 -18.20 19.09
C LYS A 384 -12.18 -18.41 19.85
N ARG A 385 -12.14 -18.17 21.15
CA ARG A 385 -13.28 -18.30 22.06
C ARG A 385 -14.32 -17.24 21.69
N ALA A 386 -15.60 -17.55 21.90
CA ALA A 386 -16.67 -16.56 21.75
C ALA A 386 -16.49 -15.37 22.72
N ASP A 387 -15.84 -15.62 23.87
CA ASP A 387 -15.68 -14.70 24.99
C ASP A 387 -14.47 -13.74 24.92
N GLN A 388 -13.68 -13.70 23.84
CA GLN A 388 -12.52 -12.80 23.79
C GLN A 388 -12.91 -11.32 23.78
N PHE A 389 -12.30 -10.55 24.68
CA PHE A 389 -12.41 -9.09 24.76
C PHE A 389 -11.86 -8.45 23.48
N ARG A 390 -12.53 -7.41 22.95
CA ARG A 390 -12.20 -6.78 21.67
C ARG A 390 -11.91 -5.29 21.79
N VAL A 391 -10.74 -4.87 21.30
CA VAL A 391 -10.33 -3.46 21.23
C VAL A 391 -10.30 -3.00 19.77
N GLY A 392 -10.98 -1.89 19.50
CA GLY A 392 -10.93 -1.20 18.20
C GLY A 392 -9.78 -0.19 18.16
N VAL A 393 -8.80 -0.38 17.28
CA VAL A 393 -7.68 0.57 17.11
C VAL A 393 -7.97 1.49 15.92
N VAL A 394 -8.01 2.80 16.14
CA VAL A 394 -8.10 3.84 15.10
C VAL A 394 -6.77 4.57 15.02
N TYR A 395 -6.30 4.89 13.82
CA TYR A 395 -5.06 5.63 13.60
C TYR A 395 -5.31 7.09 13.18
N LEU A 396 -4.60 8.02 13.81
CA LEU A 396 -4.54 9.45 13.51
C LEU A 396 -3.10 9.82 13.18
N THR A 397 -2.72 9.64 11.92
CA THR A 397 -1.33 9.79 11.45
C THR A 397 -1.20 10.94 10.44
N GLY A 398 -0.17 11.77 10.61
CA GLY A 398 0.08 12.95 9.78
C GLY A 398 -0.76 14.18 10.18
N ASN A 399 -0.77 15.21 9.33
CA ASN A 399 -1.46 16.47 9.64
C ASN A 399 -2.98 16.31 9.56
N ILE A 400 -3.68 16.92 10.53
CA ILE A 400 -5.15 16.93 10.61
C ILE A 400 -5.70 17.91 9.58
N THR A 401 -6.44 17.40 8.60
CA THR A 401 -7.05 18.19 7.52
C THR A 401 -8.56 17.99 7.47
N ARG A 402 -9.31 18.93 6.87
CA ARG A 402 -10.75 18.77 6.64
C ARG A 402 -11.07 17.79 5.50
N SER A 403 -10.13 17.57 4.57
CA SER A 403 -10.30 16.78 3.36
C SER A 403 -9.01 16.02 2.98
N GLY A 404 -9.10 15.08 2.03
CA GLY A 404 -7.96 14.28 1.57
C GLY A 404 -7.78 12.93 2.30
N PRO A 405 -6.63 12.25 2.12
CA PRO A 405 -6.40 10.90 2.65
C PRO A 405 -6.52 10.78 4.17
N THR A 406 -5.95 11.75 4.90
CA THR A 406 -5.84 11.82 6.37
C THR A 406 -6.94 12.68 7.00
N SER A 407 -8.09 12.87 6.33
CA SER A 407 -9.10 13.82 6.79
C SER A 407 -9.69 13.46 8.14
N ALA A 408 -9.93 14.47 8.98
CA ALA A 408 -10.58 14.35 10.28
C ALA A 408 -11.92 13.61 10.20
N SER A 409 -12.68 13.83 9.12
CA SER A 409 -13.94 13.13 8.84
C SER A 409 -13.79 11.61 8.74
N ARG A 410 -12.67 11.10 8.20
CA ARG A 410 -12.38 9.65 8.11
C ARG A 410 -12.00 9.07 9.46
N VAL A 411 -11.24 9.80 10.26
CA VAL A 411 -10.85 9.39 11.63
C VAL A 411 -12.08 9.39 12.55
N ALA A 412 -12.89 10.44 12.49
CA ALA A 412 -14.16 10.52 13.21
C ALA A 412 -15.15 9.42 12.78
N GLN A 413 -15.24 9.11 11.48
CA GLN A 413 -16.01 7.97 10.98
C GLN A 413 -15.46 6.65 11.53
N ALA A 414 -14.15 6.42 11.54
CA ALA A 414 -13.53 5.20 12.05
C ALA A 414 -13.78 5.00 13.56
N ILE A 415 -13.74 6.08 14.35
CA ILE A 415 -14.14 6.06 15.77
C ILE A 415 -15.62 5.69 15.91
N ARG A 416 -16.51 6.27 15.09
CA ARG A 416 -17.94 5.91 15.09
C ARG A 416 -18.17 4.44 14.67
N GLU A 417 -17.51 3.95 13.63
CA GLU A 417 -17.59 2.53 13.21
C GLU A 417 -17.16 1.56 14.33
N ALA A 418 -16.12 1.91 15.10
CA ALA A 418 -15.71 1.14 16.27
C ALA A 418 -16.70 1.27 17.45
N ALA A 419 -17.24 2.48 17.66
CA ALA A 419 -18.21 2.77 18.72
C ALA A 419 -19.57 2.09 18.49
N ASP A 420 -20.06 2.08 17.26
CA ASP A 420 -21.35 1.49 16.86
C ASP A 420 -21.27 -0.04 16.69
N ASN A 421 -20.10 -0.61 16.41
CA ASN A 421 -19.93 -2.06 16.33
C ASN A 421 -20.07 -2.72 17.72
N ALA A 422 -21.19 -3.39 17.96
CA ALA A 422 -21.50 -4.10 19.22
C ALA A 422 -20.43 -5.14 19.64
N LYS A 423 -19.58 -5.62 18.72
CA LYS A 423 -18.48 -6.54 19.05
C LYS A 423 -17.22 -5.86 19.60
N ILE A 424 -17.14 -4.54 19.67
CA ILE A 424 -15.98 -3.83 20.25
C ILE A 424 -16.34 -3.38 21.66
N ASN A 425 -15.51 -3.75 22.64
CA ASN A 425 -15.67 -3.34 24.04
C ASN A 425 -15.12 -1.92 24.27
N ALA A 426 -13.88 -1.69 23.84
CA ALA A 426 -13.15 -0.44 24.05
C ALA A 426 -12.41 0.03 22.78
N ILE A 427 -11.98 1.29 22.75
CA ILE A 427 -11.28 1.89 21.61
C ILE A 427 -9.91 2.41 22.04
N VAL A 428 -8.91 2.24 21.19
CA VAL A 428 -7.61 2.94 21.28
C VAL A 428 -7.45 3.85 20.07
N LEU A 429 -7.16 5.12 20.30
CA LEU A 429 -6.83 6.10 19.28
C LEU A 429 -5.31 6.29 19.26
N ARG A 430 -4.65 5.67 18.28
CA ARG A 430 -3.20 5.71 18.10
C ARG A 430 -2.84 6.94 17.25
N VAL A 431 -2.02 7.83 17.80
CA VAL A 431 -1.76 9.18 17.27
C VAL A 431 -0.28 9.34 16.92
N ASN A 432 -0.01 9.79 15.70
CA ASN A 432 1.30 10.30 15.29
C ASN A 432 1.10 11.54 14.41
N SER A 433 0.88 12.69 15.06
CA SER A 433 0.41 13.93 14.45
C SER A 433 0.89 15.19 15.19
N GLY A 434 1.45 16.14 14.45
CA GLY A 434 1.71 17.50 14.93
C GLY A 434 0.46 18.39 15.03
N GLY A 435 -0.73 17.83 14.82
CA GLY A 435 -2.00 18.53 14.76
C GLY A 435 -2.32 19.03 13.35
N GLY A 436 -2.99 20.18 13.25
CA GLY A 436 -3.44 20.75 11.99
C GLY A 436 -4.66 21.64 12.20
N ASP A 437 -5.68 21.46 11.36
CA ASP A 437 -6.90 22.26 11.40
C ASP A 437 -7.70 22.08 12.71
N PRO A 438 -8.09 23.18 13.41
CA PRO A 438 -8.78 23.09 14.68
C PRO A 438 -10.20 22.52 14.55
N VAL A 439 -10.93 22.82 13.47
CA VAL A 439 -12.30 22.32 13.25
C VAL A 439 -12.28 20.80 12.99
N GLY A 440 -11.32 20.31 12.21
CA GLY A 440 -11.06 18.88 12.06
C GLY A 440 -10.64 18.21 13.38
N SER A 441 -9.84 18.89 14.19
CA SER A 441 -9.42 18.39 15.50
C SER A 441 -10.61 18.23 16.46
N ASP A 442 -11.49 19.23 16.55
CA ASP A 442 -12.73 19.15 17.33
C ASP A 442 -13.73 18.13 16.76
N THR A 443 -13.78 17.96 15.43
CA THR A 443 -14.59 16.91 14.77
C THR A 443 -14.18 15.50 15.24
N ILE A 444 -12.87 15.27 15.48
CA ILE A 444 -12.37 14.02 16.08
C ILE A 444 -12.72 13.97 17.57
N ALA A 445 -12.53 15.06 18.31
CA ALA A 445 -12.85 15.16 19.73
C ALA A 445 -14.33 14.81 20.03
N HIS A 446 -15.27 15.34 19.23
CA HIS A 446 -16.69 15.01 19.30
C HIS A 446 -17.00 13.55 18.94
N ALA A 447 -16.20 12.90 18.08
CA ALA A 447 -16.30 11.46 17.84
C ALA A 447 -15.84 10.64 19.06
N VAL A 448 -14.82 11.11 19.80
CA VAL A 448 -14.40 10.53 21.09
C VAL A 448 -15.51 10.69 22.13
N ASP A 449 -16.14 11.86 22.27
CA ASP A 449 -17.29 12.06 23.16
C ASP A 449 -18.43 11.09 22.84
N TYR A 450 -18.76 10.90 21.56
CA TYR A 450 -19.83 9.99 21.13
C TYR A 450 -19.54 8.55 21.57
N ALA A 451 -18.30 8.08 21.41
CA ALA A 451 -17.91 6.75 21.86
C ALA A 451 -18.04 6.58 23.40
N GLN A 452 -17.64 7.60 24.16
CA GLN A 452 -17.61 7.54 25.62
C GLN A 452 -18.93 7.83 26.32
N ASN A 453 -19.65 8.86 25.88
CA ASN A 453 -20.81 9.38 26.58
C ASN A 453 -22.11 8.77 26.05
N ILE A 454 -22.20 8.56 24.73
CA ILE A 454 -23.37 7.95 24.07
C ILE A 454 -23.24 6.44 24.01
N LYS A 455 -22.09 5.91 23.58
CA LYS A 455 -21.87 4.45 23.45
C LYS A 455 -21.24 3.78 24.68
N ARG A 456 -20.85 4.56 25.70
CA ARG A 456 -20.30 4.10 27.00
C ARG A 456 -19.00 3.28 26.93
N LYS A 457 -18.34 3.24 25.77
CA LYS A 457 -17.06 2.55 25.55
C LYS A 457 -15.90 3.47 25.92
N PRO A 458 -14.91 3.05 26.71
CA PRO A 458 -13.74 3.89 26.97
C PRO A 458 -12.92 4.07 25.68
N VAL A 459 -12.35 5.27 25.52
CA VAL A 459 -11.39 5.60 24.47
C VAL A 459 -10.09 5.99 25.14
N VAL A 460 -9.00 5.28 24.83
CA VAL A 460 -7.65 5.60 25.32
C VAL A 460 -6.81 6.13 24.16
N ALA A 461 -6.11 7.25 24.35
CA ALA A 461 -5.13 7.70 23.36
C ALA A 461 -3.79 6.98 23.59
N SER A 462 -3.13 6.58 22.49
CA SER A 462 -1.73 6.14 22.49
C SER A 462 -0.94 7.09 21.59
N TYR A 463 0.05 7.78 22.12
CA TYR A 463 0.91 8.68 21.37
C TYR A 463 2.18 7.97 20.92
N ALA A 464 2.49 8.08 19.62
CA ALA A 464 3.78 7.72 19.04
C ALA A 464 4.74 8.92 19.11
N GLY A 465 5.59 9.15 18.10
CA GLY A 465 6.62 10.20 18.12
C GLY A 465 6.09 11.62 18.34
N VAL A 466 4.92 11.97 17.78
CA VAL A 466 4.31 13.30 17.98
C VAL A 466 2.81 13.21 18.24
N ALA A 467 2.30 13.96 19.22
CA ALA A 467 0.88 14.16 19.45
C ALA A 467 0.62 15.55 20.04
N ALA A 468 0.70 16.59 19.21
CA ALA A 468 0.73 17.99 19.65
C ALA A 468 -0.35 18.85 18.97
N SER A 469 -0.60 20.05 19.51
CA SER A 469 -1.49 21.07 18.93
C SER A 469 -2.90 20.49 18.71
N GLY A 470 -3.42 20.55 17.47
CA GLY A 470 -4.70 19.92 17.09
C GLY A 470 -4.83 18.43 17.46
N ALA A 471 -3.73 17.67 17.55
CA ALA A 471 -3.79 16.26 17.95
C ALA A 471 -4.04 16.11 19.47
N TYR A 472 -3.54 17.06 20.27
CA TYR A 472 -3.87 17.15 21.70
C TYR A 472 -5.33 17.62 21.87
N LEU A 473 -5.79 18.61 21.10
CA LEU A 473 -7.20 19.02 21.04
C LEU A 473 -8.15 17.84 20.73
N ALA A 474 -7.77 17.02 19.75
CA ALA A 474 -8.53 15.83 19.33
C ALA A 474 -8.57 14.69 20.36
N THR A 475 -7.62 14.65 21.31
CA THR A 475 -7.48 13.56 22.30
C THR A 475 -7.68 13.99 23.75
N ALA A 476 -7.78 15.28 24.05
CA ALA A 476 -8.11 15.79 25.37
C ALA A 476 -9.36 15.15 26.01
N PRO A 477 -10.43 14.75 25.28
CA PRO A 477 -11.56 14.05 25.87
C PRO A 477 -11.36 12.54 26.10
N CYS A 478 -10.22 11.95 25.74
CA CYS A 478 -9.98 10.51 25.95
C CYS A 478 -9.95 10.17 27.45
N ALA A 479 -10.46 8.98 27.80
CA ALA A 479 -10.56 8.50 29.19
C ALA A 479 -9.19 8.45 29.88
N GLN A 480 -8.17 8.04 29.12
CA GLN A 480 -6.77 8.12 29.48
C GLN A 480 -5.93 8.42 28.21
N ILE A 481 -4.75 8.98 28.41
CA ILE A 481 -3.75 9.29 27.40
C ILE A 481 -2.43 8.64 27.82
N VAL A 482 -1.86 7.83 26.92
CA VAL A 482 -0.61 7.07 27.13
C VAL A 482 0.42 7.53 26.11
N ALA A 483 1.66 7.77 26.53
CA ALA A 483 2.74 8.25 25.66
C ALA A 483 4.10 7.65 26.05
N GLN A 484 5.01 7.40 25.10
CA GLN A 484 6.37 7.01 25.46
C GLN A 484 7.18 8.24 25.94
N PRO A 485 8.23 8.07 26.78
CA PRO A 485 9.05 9.19 27.26
C PRO A 485 9.55 10.14 26.17
N LEU A 486 9.89 9.62 24.98
CA LEU A 486 10.38 10.39 23.82
C LEU A 486 9.27 10.93 22.88
N THR A 487 8.00 10.71 23.18
CA THR A 487 6.87 11.39 22.49
C THR A 487 7.00 12.91 22.64
N VAL A 488 6.73 13.68 21.58
CA VAL A 488 6.58 15.14 21.66
C VAL A 488 5.11 15.52 21.67
N THR A 489 4.64 16.17 22.74
CA THR A 489 3.23 16.51 22.95
C THR A 489 3.03 17.94 23.48
N GLY A 490 1.80 18.28 23.90
CA GLY A 490 1.38 19.62 24.26
C GLY A 490 1.14 20.50 23.03
N SER A 491 1.85 21.62 22.96
CA SER A 491 1.63 22.74 22.04
C SER A 491 0.18 23.27 22.06
N ILE A 492 -0.41 23.35 23.25
CA ILE A 492 -1.75 23.92 23.47
C ILE A 492 -1.67 25.43 23.23
N GLY A 493 -2.10 25.88 22.04
CA GLY A 493 -1.92 27.24 21.54
C GLY A 493 -2.17 27.32 20.04
N VAL A 494 -2.52 28.51 19.55
CA VAL A 494 -2.97 28.75 18.17
C VAL A 494 -1.93 29.56 17.38
N ALA A 495 -1.80 29.26 16.09
CA ALA A 495 -0.99 30.03 15.16
C ALA A 495 -1.74 30.20 13.83
N MET A 496 -1.65 31.38 13.24
CA MET A 496 -2.13 31.71 11.89
C MET A 496 -1.00 32.39 11.12
N ALA A 497 -0.90 32.07 9.83
CA ALA A 497 0.02 32.72 8.91
C ALA A 497 -0.71 33.05 7.60
N LYS A 498 -0.46 34.25 7.09
CA LYS A 498 -0.85 34.70 5.75
C LYS A 498 0.40 35.16 5.01
N LEU A 499 0.73 34.45 3.94
CA LEU A 499 1.64 34.95 2.91
C LEU A 499 0.87 35.87 1.95
N THR A 500 1.52 36.96 1.55
CA THR A 500 1.08 37.88 0.49
C THR A 500 2.21 38.09 -0.51
N LEU A 501 1.94 37.91 -1.80
CA LEU A 501 2.81 38.32 -2.89
C LEU A 501 2.58 39.82 -3.14
N THR A 502 3.60 40.63 -2.88
CA THR A 502 3.55 42.08 -3.11
C THR A 502 3.81 42.42 -4.59
N ASN A 503 3.53 43.65 -5.01
CA ASN A 503 3.90 44.13 -6.35
C ASN A 503 5.39 43.88 -6.66
N LYS A 504 6.29 44.11 -5.69
CA LYS A 504 7.74 43.84 -5.81
C LYS A 504 8.08 42.40 -6.22
N PHE A 505 7.25 41.40 -5.90
CA PHE A 505 7.40 40.02 -6.39
C PHE A 505 6.92 39.88 -7.83
N LEU A 506 5.79 40.49 -8.16
CA LEU A 506 5.15 40.45 -9.48
C LEU A 506 5.96 41.22 -10.53
N ASP A 507 6.40 42.44 -10.22
CA ASP A 507 7.23 43.32 -11.04
C ASP A 507 8.51 42.61 -11.51
N ARG A 508 9.14 41.85 -10.60
CA ARG A 508 10.37 41.06 -10.87
C ARG A 508 10.17 39.88 -11.80
N LEU A 509 8.93 39.40 -11.95
CA LEU A 509 8.56 38.36 -12.90
C LEU A 509 7.99 38.96 -14.20
N GLY A 510 7.92 40.28 -14.32
CA GLY A 510 7.26 40.97 -15.44
C GLY A 510 5.73 40.78 -15.44
N VAL A 511 5.14 40.42 -14.30
CA VAL A 511 3.71 40.10 -14.17
C VAL A 511 2.95 41.34 -13.71
N THR A 512 2.08 41.88 -14.57
CA THR A 512 1.08 42.87 -14.17
C THR A 512 -0.19 42.19 -13.66
N VAL A 513 -0.89 42.82 -12.71
CA VAL A 513 -2.17 42.32 -12.17
C VAL A 513 -3.18 43.47 -12.08
N ASP A 514 -4.26 43.36 -12.85
CA ASP A 514 -5.45 44.20 -12.70
C ASP A 514 -6.38 43.63 -11.62
N LYS A 515 -7.12 44.48 -10.91
CA LYS A 515 -7.72 44.16 -9.59
C LYS A 515 -9.13 44.70 -9.41
N TYR A 516 -10.11 43.85 -9.72
CA TYR A 516 -11.52 44.07 -9.43
C TYR A 516 -11.90 43.35 -8.13
N GLN A 517 -12.49 44.06 -7.16
CA GLN A 517 -12.83 43.52 -5.84
C GLN A 517 -14.22 43.97 -5.40
N PHE A 518 -15.01 42.99 -4.94
CA PHE A 518 -16.25 43.21 -4.18
C PHE A 518 -16.21 42.38 -2.90
N GLY A 519 -16.44 43.00 -1.74
CA GLY A 519 -16.31 42.34 -0.44
C GLY A 519 -14.86 42.27 0.08
N ASN A 520 -14.55 41.26 0.91
CA ASN A 520 -13.32 41.17 1.71
C ASN A 520 -12.15 40.45 1.00
N THR A 521 -10.92 41.00 1.08
CA THR A 521 -9.66 40.41 0.55
C THR A 521 -8.80 39.62 1.54
N ALA A 522 -9.24 39.38 2.79
CA ALA A 522 -8.51 38.59 3.79
C ALA A 522 -7.83 37.32 3.23
N ASN A 523 -8.52 36.58 2.37
CA ASN A 523 -8.06 35.30 1.81
C ASN A 523 -7.22 35.43 0.53
N SER A 524 -7.10 36.64 -0.05
CA SER A 524 -6.34 36.85 -1.28
C SER A 524 -4.84 36.90 -1.01
N LEU A 525 -4.08 36.13 -1.80
CA LEU A 525 -2.61 36.09 -1.79
C LEU A 525 -1.97 37.35 -2.42
N LEU A 526 -2.74 38.19 -3.12
CA LEU A 526 -2.23 39.39 -3.83
C LEU A 526 -2.56 40.70 -3.09
N HIS A 527 -3.04 40.60 -1.85
CA HIS A 527 -3.47 41.73 -1.03
C HIS A 527 -2.94 41.55 0.40
N SER A 528 -2.22 42.55 0.92
CA SER A 528 -1.80 42.57 2.32
C SER A 528 -3.04 42.74 3.21
N PRO A 529 -3.09 42.13 4.42
CA PRO A 529 -4.25 42.27 5.29
C PRO A 529 -4.45 43.74 5.70
N THR A 530 -5.68 44.23 5.57
CA THR A 530 -6.07 45.55 6.09
C THR A 530 -6.07 45.57 7.63
N PRO A 531 -6.06 46.73 8.31
CA PRO A 531 -6.22 46.80 9.77
C PRO A 531 -7.45 46.04 10.27
N ASP A 532 -8.55 46.08 9.52
CA ASP A 532 -9.76 45.31 9.79
C ASP A 532 -9.57 43.79 9.63
N ASP A 533 -8.76 43.36 8.65
CA ASP A 533 -8.40 41.94 8.51
C ASP A 533 -7.54 41.47 9.67
N VAL A 534 -6.55 42.28 10.09
CA VAL A 534 -5.74 41.99 11.28
C VAL A 534 -6.64 41.87 12.51
N ALA A 535 -7.60 42.77 12.68
CA ALA A 535 -8.58 42.71 13.77
C ALA A 535 -9.51 41.47 13.67
N ARG A 536 -9.90 41.04 12.46
CA ARG A 536 -10.67 39.80 12.22
C ARG A 536 -9.84 38.55 12.53
N PHE A 537 -8.61 38.45 12.02
CA PHE A 537 -7.69 37.34 12.28
C PHE A 537 -7.38 37.21 13.77
N ARG A 538 -7.18 38.33 14.48
CA ARG A 538 -7.01 38.34 15.94
C ARG A 538 -8.18 37.70 16.66
N ARG A 539 -9.40 38.24 16.47
CA ARG A 539 -10.61 37.68 17.10
C ARG A 539 -10.81 36.19 16.77
N LEU A 540 -10.53 35.77 15.54
CA LEU A 540 -10.61 34.35 15.16
C LEU A 540 -9.59 33.48 15.89
N ALA A 541 -8.35 33.97 16.07
CA ALA A 541 -7.31 33.28 16.83
C ALA A 541 -7.62 33.27 18.34
N ASP A 542 -8.20 34.34 18.87
CA ASP A 542 -8.67 34.45 20.25
C ASP A 542 -9.77 33.42 20.53
N THR A 543 -10.80 33.35 19.68
CA THR A 543 -11.91 32.38 19.79
C THR A 543 -11.39 30.95 19.73
N ILE A 544 -10.62 30.59 18.69
CA ILE A 544 -10.10 29.21 18.53
C ILE A 544 -9.19 28.82 19.69
N TYR A 545 -8.47 29.77 20.30
CA TYR A 545 -7.67 29.48 21.48
C TYR A 545 -8.53 29.30 22.74
N GLY A 546 -9.56 30.12 22.93
CA GLY A 546 -10.57 29.94 23.98
C GLY A 546 -11.25 28.56 23.89
N ASP A 547 -11.70 28.18 22.70
CA ASP A 547 -12.31 26.86 22.43
C ASP A 547 -11.35 25.72 22.77
N PHE A 548 -10.07 25.82 22.37
CA PHE A 548 -9.04 24.83 22.67
C PHE A 548 -8.76 24.73 24.17
N LEU A 549 -8.60 25.86 24.86
CA LEU A 549 -8.44 25.90 26.32
C LEU A 549 -9.64 25.27 27.03
N GLN A 550 -10.87 25.61 26.65
CA GLN A 550 -12.09 25.02 27.21
C GLN A 550 -12.15 23.50 26.95
N ARG A 551 -11.78 23.04 25.76
CA ARG A 551 -11.76 21.61 25.41
C ARG A 551 -10.77 20.83 26.26
N VAL A 552 -9.55 21.35 26.45
CA VAL A 552 -8.55 20.74 27.35
C VAL A 552 -9.03 20.77 28.78
N GLN A 553 -9.54 21.91 29.26
CA GLN A 553 -10.01 22.04 30.65
C GLN A 553 -11.12 21.03 30.97
N THR A 554 -12.08 20.88 30.06
CA THR A 554 -13.22 19.97 30.22
C THR A 554 -12.80 18.50 30.10
N GLY A 555 -11.97 18.16 29.11
CA GLY A 555 -11.56 16.77 28.86
C GLY A 555 -10.57 16.21 29.88
N ARG A 556 -9.69 17.07 30.42
CA ARG A 556 -8.64 16.69 31.38
C ARG A 556 -8.95 17.07 32.83
N GLY A 557 -10.07 17.74 33.10
CA GLY A 557 -10.47 18.18 34.44
C GLY A 557 -9.56 19.24 35.08
N PHE A 558 -8.78 19.97 34.29
CA PHE A 558 -7.76 20.90 34.80
C PHE A 558 -8.36 22.13 35.48
N THR A 559 -7.64 22.67 36.48
CA THR A 559 -7.91 24.03 36.97
C THR A 559 -7.42 25.06 35.94
N THR A 560 -8.02 26.25 35.90
CA THR A 560 -7.61 27.32 34.98
C THR A 560 -6.16 27.78 35.23
N GLU A 561 -5.67 27.67 36.46
CA GLU A 561 -4.27 27.93 36.83
C GLU A 561 -3.32 26.88 36.25
N HIS A 562 -3.59 25.59 36.48
CA HIS A 562 -2.77 24.50 35.94
C HIS A 562 -2.77 24.52 34.41
N LEU A 563 -3.92 24.74 33.77
CA LEU A 563 -4.03 24.90 32.33
C LEU A 563 -3.13 26.04 31.80
N ARG A 564 -3.09 27.20 32.48
CA ARG A 564 -2.19 28.31 32.09
C ARG A 564 -0.71 27.93 32.20
N SER A 565 -0.31 27.08 33.15
CA SER A 565 1.08 26.63 33.26
C SER A 565 1.53 25.72 32.11
N VAL A 566 0.62 24.88 31.58
CA VAL A 566 0.94 23.91 30.51
C VAL A 566 0.58 24.41 29.10
N ALA A 567 -0.21 25.47 28.99
CA ALA A 567 -0.59 26.08 27.72
C ALA A 567 0.46 27.09 27.21
N GLY A 568 0.03 27.93 26.28
CA GLY A 568 0.83 28.98 25.66
C GLY A 568 1.69 28.54 24.47
N GLY A 569 1.40 27.38 23.89
CA GLY A 569 2.09 26.82 22.74
C GLY A 569 3.32 25.94 23.05
N ARG A 570 3.71 25.83 24.33
CA ARG A 570 4.84 25.02 24.83
C ARG A 570 4.77 23.57 24.36
N VAL A 571 5.88 23.01 23.91
CA VAL A 571 6.04 21.57 23.64
C VAL A 571 6.75 20.87 24.80
N PHE A 572 6.41 19.61 25.03
CA PHE A 572 6.95 18.78 26.12
C PHE A 572 7.27 17.38 25.62
N THR A 573 8.25 16.71 26.25
CA THR A 573 8.45 15.26 26.10
C THR A 573 7.34 14.48 26.83
N GLY A 574 7.15 13.19 26.54
CA GLY A 574 6.21 12.34 27.26
C GLY A 574 6.54 12.24 28.75
N ALA A 575 7.84 12.21 29.09
CA ALA A 575 8.32 12.25 30.47
C ALA A 575 7.95 13.56 31.19
N GLN A 576 8.13 14.71 30.54
CA GLN A 576 7.68 16.01 31.07
C GLN A 576 6.14 16.06 31.17
N ALA A 577 5.43 15.54 30.17
CA ALA A 577 3.99 15.57 30.08
C ALA A 577 3.29 14.75 31.19
N LEU A 578 3.88 13.64 31.64
CA LEU A 578 3.38 12.88 32.79
C LEU A 578 3.42 13.74 34.07
N ASN A 579 4.59 14.33 34.35
CA ASN A 579 4.80 15.18 35.53
C ASN A 579 3.93 16.44 35.52
N LEU A 580 3.41 16.82 34.34
CA LEU A 580 2.50 17.95 34.11
C LEU A 580 1.03 17.53 33.93
N GLY A 581 0.66 16.26 34.17
CA GLY A 581 -0.72 15.76 34.02
C GLY A 581 -1.29 15.77 32.59
N LEU A 582 -0.49 16.17 31.61
CA LEU A 582 -0.87 16.24 30.19
C LEU A 582 -1.11 14.85 29.59
N VAL A 583 -0.44 13.82 30.11
CA VAL A 583 -0.71 12.40 29.85
C VAL A 583 -0.87 11.67 31.17
N ASP A 584 -1.62 10.56 31.19
CA ASP A 584 -1.93 9.82 32.41
C ASP A 584 -0.87 8.74 32.73
N HIS A 585 -0.32 8.12 31.68
CA HIS A 585 0.66 7.03 31.82
C HIS A 585 1.77 7.12 30.79
N LEU A 586 2.99 6.73 31.18
CA LEU A 586 4.05 6.44 30.21
C LEU A 586 3.84 5.05 29.60
N GLY A 587 3.96 4.87 28.28
CA GLY A 587 3.87 3.57 27.61
C GLY A 587 3.55 3.60 26.12
N GLY A 588 3.45 2.41 25.53
CA GLY A 588 3.20 2.20 24.11
C GLY A 588 1.73 1.93 23.74
N LEU A 589 1.53 1.41 22.53
CA LEU A 589 0.24 0.98 22.02
C LEU A 589 -0.28 -0.26 22.77
N LEU A 590 0.61 -1.16 23.21
CA LEU A 590 0.19 -2.36 23.93
C LEU A 590 -0.33 -2.04 25.33
N ASP A 591 0.33 -1.12 26.07
CA ASP A 591 -0.16 -0.63 27.35
C ASP A 591 -1.51 0.08 27.20
N ALA A 592 -1.67 0.92 26.17
CA ALA A 592 -2.92 1.62 25.88
C ALA A 592 -4.10 0.67 25.58
N ILE A 593 -3.83 -0.46 24.89
CA ILE A 593 -4.82 -1.55 24.70
C ILE A 593 -5.16 -2.16 26.07
N GLY A 594 -4.19 -2.33 26.97
CA GLY A 594 -4.41 -2.82 28.32
C GLY A 594 -5.25 -1.88 29.18
N TYR A 595 -4.92 -0.60 29.24
CA TYR A 595 -5.73 0.40 29.94
C TYR A 595 -7.15 0.47 29.37
N ALA A 596 -7.33 0.33 28.06
CA ALA A 596 -8.65 0.26 27.43
C ALA A 596 -9.46 -1.00 27.86
N VAL A 597 -8.79 -2.12 28.14
CA VAL A 597 -9.41 -3.31 28.75
C VAL A 597 -9.83 -3.03 30.19
N VAL A 598 -8.92 -2.54 31.04
CA VAL A 598 -9.18 -2.26 32.47
C VAL A 598 -10.34 -1.27 32.64
N LEU A 599 -10.29 -0.12 31.95
CA LEU A 599 -11.34 0.91 32.00
C LEU A 599 -12.72 0.42 31.56
N HIS A 600 -12.81 -0.62 30.73
CA HIS A 600 -14.10 -1.22 30.36
C HIS A 600 -14.60 -2.14 31.46
N LEU A 601 -13.71 -2.98 32.02
CA LEU A 601 -14.03 -3.93 33.07
C LEU A 601 -14.48 -3.20 34.35
N ASP A 602 -13.78 -2.14 34.75
CA ASP A 602 -14.18 -1.30 35.90
C ASP A 602 -15.56 -0.66 35.68
N ARG A 603 -15.83 -0.15 34.46
CA ARG A 603 -17.14 0.39 34.06
C ARG A 603 -18.27 -0.65 34.00
N VAL A 604 -17.96 -1.96 34.07
CA VAL A 604 -18.94 -3.06 34.13
C VAL A 604 -19.08 -3.61 35.54
N ALA A 605 -18.01 -3.62 36.35
CA ALA A 605 -18.08 -3.94 37.77
C ALA A 605 -19.08 -3.05 38.51
N HIS A 606 -19.08 -1.75 38.20
CA HIS A 606 -19.93 -0.73 38.84
C HIS A 606 -21.35 -0.61 38.25
N ARG A 607 -21.79 -1.53 37.38
CA ARG A 607 -23.18 -1.56 36.88
C ARG A 607 -24.11 -2.32 37.82
N PRO A 608 -25.36 -1.86 38.01
CA PRO A 608 -26.43 -2.68 38.59
C PRO A 608 -26.64 -3.95 37.75
N THR A 609 -26.71 -5.11 38.41
CA THR A 609 -26.87 -6.40 37.75
C THR A 609 -28.29 -6.57 37.20
N ALA A 610 -28.42 -6.73 35.88
CA ALA A 610 -29.70 -7.02 35.22
C ALA A 610 -29.59 -8.17 34.20
N ASP A 611 -28.56 -8.18 33.36
CA ASP A 611 -28.45 -9.10 32.20
C ASP A 611 -27.32 -10.13 32.33
N ASP A 612 -27.53 -11.34 31.80
CA ASP A 612 -26.50 -12.39 31.66
C ASP A 612 -25.25 -11.92 30.89
N ALA A 613 -25.40 -10.93 30.02
CA ALA A 613 -24.29 -10.35 29.24
C ALA A 613 -23.20 -9.71 30.12
N ASP A 614 -23.53 -9.26 31.33
CA ASP A 614 -22.54 -8.75 32.29
C ASP A 614 -21.85 -9.89 33.09
N ALA A 615 -22.40 -11.11 33.10
CA ALA A 615 -21.78 -12.27 33.77
C ALA A 615 -20.50 -12.72 33.04
N ASP A 616 -20.54 -12.86 31.71
CA ASP A 616 -19.36 -13.14 30.88
C ASP A 616 -18.29 -12.05 31.02
N GLN A 617 -18.70 -10.77 31.09
CA GLN A 617 -17.78 -9.66 31.30
C GLN A 617 -17.17 -9.66 32.70
N ARG A 618 -17.88 -10.13 33.73
CA ARG A 618 -17.34 -10.37 35.09
C ARG A 618 -16.43 -11.62 35.14
N ILE A 619 -16.63 -12.61 34.27
CA ILE A 619 -15.66 -13.72 34.08
C ILE A 619 -14.38 -13.20 33.44
N LEU A 620 -14.47 -12.32 32.43
CA LEU A 620 -13.30 -11.64 31.87
C LEU A 620 -12.60 -10.76 32.92
N LEU A 621 -13.37 -10.06 33.76
CA LEU A 621 -12.82 -9.26 34.86
C LEU A 621 -11.90 -10.11 35.74
N LYS A 622 -12.35 -11.28 36.21
CA LYS A 622 -11.53 -12.23 36.98
C LYS A 622 -10.29 -12.78 36.24
N ARG A 623 -10.24 -12.72 34.90
CA ARG A 623 -9.06 -13.14 34.12
C ARG A 623 -8.02 -12.03 33.94
N TYR A 624 -8.47 -10.78 33.81
CA TYR A 624 -7.59 -9.61 33.67
C TYR A 624 -7.18 -9.00 35.03
N THR A 625 -7.99 -9.20 36.08
CA THR A 625 -7.69 -8.87 37.49
C THR A 625 -7.22 -10.09 38.27
N ALA A 626 -6.42 -10.96 37.63
CA ALA A 626 -5.95 -12.20 38.25
C ALA A 626 -5.23 -11.89 39.58
N PRO A 627 -5.50 -12.66 40.65
CA PRO A 627 -5.10 -12.33 42.01
C PRO A 627 -3.58 -12.43 42.22
N GLU A 628 -3.14 -12.12 43.43
CA GLU A 628 -1.75 -12.12 43.92
C GLU A 628 -0.91 -13.31 43.41
N GLY A 629 -0.24 -13.08 42.28
CA GLY A 629 0.75 -13.99 41.71
C GLY A 629 0.21 -14.97 40.68
N VAL A 630 0.82 -14.94 39.48
CA VAL A 630 0.68 -16.05 38.52
C VAL A 630 1.62 -17.17 38.94
N SER A 631 1.05 -18.31 39.37
CA SER A 631 1.78 -19.51 39.74
C SER A 631 2.18 -20.32 38.50
N MET A 632 3.45 -20.27 38.08
CA MET A 632 3.96 -21.05 36.95
C MET A 632 4.70 -22.31 37.41
N ARG A 633 4.32 -23.46 36.85
CA ARG A 633 5.12 -24.70 36.90
C ARG A 633 6.31 -24.57 35.97
N VAL A 634 7.50 -24.47 36.52
CA VAL A 634 8.78 -24.62 35.80
C VAL A 634 9.06 -26.13 35.67
N PRO A 635 9.39 -26.67 34.48
CA PRO A 635 9.83 -28.06 34.36
C PRO A 635 11.14 -28.30 35.11
N GLY A 636 11.28 -29.48 35.72
CA GLY A 636 12.54 -29.93 36.30
C GLY A 636 13.68 -29.99 35.26
N GLY A 637 14.93 -29.80 35.70
CA GLY A 637 16.08 -29.72 34.80
C GLY A 637 16.54 -31.06 34.24
N GLU A 638 16.19 -32.17 34.91
CA GLU A 638 16.59 -33.54 34.56
C GLU A 638 15.37 -34.49 34.61
N GLU A 639 15.49 -35.71 34.06
CA GLU A 639 14.42 -36.73 34.05
C GLU A 639 14.15 -37.29 35.46
N GLY A 640 13.44 -36.52 36.29
CA GLY A 640 12.98 -36.95 37.62
C GLY A 640 12.43 -35.83 38.51
N ASP A 641 12.79 -34.57 38.27
CA ASP A 641 12.42 -33.44 39.15
C ASP A 641 10.95 -33.03 39.06
N GLU A 642 10.31 -32.80 40.21
CA GLU A 642 8.95 -32.27 40.26
C GLU A 642 8.89 -30.79 39.81
N PRO A 643 7.83 -30.39 39.07
CA PRO A 643 7.76 -29.06 38.48
C PRO A 643 7.52 -27.97 39.54
N THR A 644 8.59 -27.25 39.89
CA THR A 644 8.59 -26.20 40.91
C THR A 644 7.64 -25.06 40.51
N THR A 645 6.80 -24.63 41.46
CA THR A 645 5.78 -23.61 41.21
C THR A 645 6.22 -22.24 41.71
N VAL A 646 6.58 -21.35 40.78
CA VAL A 646 7.06 -19.99 41.08
C VAL A 646 5.90 -19.00 40.98
N THR A 647 5.77 -18.11 41.97
CA THR A 647 4.69 -17.14 42.07
C THR A 647 5.25 -15.73 42.03
N VAL A 648 4.94 -14.97 40.98
CA VAL A 648 5.50 -13.61 40.74
C VAL A 648 4.38 -12.58 40.76
N ALA A 649 4.54 -11.51 41.55
CA ALA A 649 3.63 -10.37 41.57
C ALA A 649 3.46 -9.77 40.16
N ALA A 650 2.25 -9.33 39.82
CA ALA A 650 1.89 -8.92 38.47
C ALA A 650 2.56 -7.61 38.04
N SER A 651 3.80 -7.72 37.55
CA SER A 651 4.53 -6.61 36.94
C SER A 651 3.86 -6.13 35.65
N ARG A 652 4.16 -4.89 35.24
CA ARG A 652 3.67 -4.30 33.99
C ARG A 652 3.96 -5.16 32.75
N HIS A 653 5.06 -5.92 32.77
CA HIS A 653 5.39 -6.94 31.78
C HIS A 653 4.31 -8.03 31.68
N MET A 654 3.90 -8.61 32.81
CA MET A 654 2.84 -9.63 32.90
C MET A 654 1.49 -9.07 32.41
N PHE A 655 1.19 -7.81 32.72
CA PHE A 655 0.00 -7.12 32.22
C PHE A 655 -0.02 -7.04 30.68
N ASN A 656 1.05 -6.50 30.07
CA ASN A 656 1.16 -6.40 28.61
C ASN A 656 1.10 -7.78 27.91
N ILE A 657 1.65 -8.83 28.54
CA ILE A 657 1.52 -10.22 28.10
C ILE A 657 0.06 -10.73 28.15
N LEU A 658 -0.66 -10.51 29.25
CA LEU A 658 -2.06 -10.92 29.41
C LEU A 658 -2.96 -10.20 28.40
N VAL A 659 -2.71 -8.91 28.19
CA VAL A 659 -3.38 -8.06 27.19
C VAL A 659 -3.12 -8.57 25.78
N ALA A 660 -1.85 -8.78 25.40
CA ALA A 660 -1.49 -9.26 24.07
C ALA A 660 -2.14 -10.60 23.73
N SER A 661 -2.24 -11.51 24.69
CA SER A 661 -2.67 -12.91 24.49
C SER A 661 -4.18 -13.12 24.55
N ASN A 662 -4.91 -12.35 25.37
CA ASN A 662 -6.35 -12.52 25.55
C ASN A 662 -7.21 -11.52 24.74
N THR A 663 -6.64 -10.42 24.24
CA THR A 663 -7.36 -9.37 23.51
C THR A 663 -7.35 -9.59 22.00
N GLU A 664 -8.54 -9.62 21.36
CA GLU A 664 -8.67 -9.53 19.91
C GLU A 664 -8.63 -8.04 19.49
N VAL A 665 -7.55 -7.63 18.83
CA VAL A 665 -7.39 -6.26 18.32
C VAL A 665 -7.93 -6.15 16.90
N GLN A 666 -8.72 -5.11 16.63
CA GLN A 666 -9.31 -4.86 15.32
C GLN A 666 -9.07 -3.42 14.86
N VAL A 667 -8.43 -3.24 13.70
CA VAL A 667 -8.13 -1.91 13.15
C VAL A 667 -9.35 -1.33 12.41
N PHE A 668 -9.55 -0.02 12.57
CA PHE A 668 -10.58 0.79 11.92
C PHE A 668 -9.97 2.00 11.15
N PRO A 669 -10.60 2.47 10.06
CA PRO A 669 -11.81 1.91 9.43
C PRO A 669 -11.50 0.55 8.81
N ARG A 670 -12.46 -0.38 8.82
CA ARG A 670 -12.17 -1.75 8.38
C ARG A 670 -11.75 -1.76 6.90
N PRO A 671 -10.64 -2.41 6.52
CA PRO A 671 -10.33 -2.60 5.10
C PRO A 671 -11.46 -3.40 4.46
N LYS A 672 -12.17 -2.81 3.48
CA LYS A 672 -13.20 -3.50 2.70
C LYS A 672 -12.60 -4.81 2.17
N SER A 673 -13.31 -5.93 2.31
CA SER A 673 -12.86 -7.21 1.76
C SER A 673 -12.73 -7.13 0.24
N PHE A 674 -11.89 -7.96 -0.38
CA PHE A 674 -11.68 -8.01 -1.83
C PHE A 674 -13.02 -8.00 -2.60
N PHE A 675 -13.92 -8.93 -2.26
CA PHE A 675 -15.27 -9.00 -2.82
C PHE A 675 -16.12 -7.74 -2.57
N LYS A 676 -16.01 -7.07 -1.42
CA LYS A 676 -16.75 -5.81 -1.12
C LYS A 676 -16.03 -4.54 -1.60
N ARG A 677 -14.87 -4.66 -2.26
CA ARG A 677 -14.27 -3.62 -3.11
C ARG A 677 -14.73 -3.77 -4.56
N ILE A 678 -14.79 -5.01 -5.05
CA ILE A 678 -15.11 -5.33 -6.45
C ILE A 678 -16.64 -5.34 -6.70
N TRP A 679 -17.43 -5.84 -5.76
CA TRP A 679 -18.90 -5.91 -5.85
C TRP A 679 -19.56 -5.19 -4.66
N PRO A 680 -19.71 -3.84 -4.73
CA PRO A 680 -20.33 -3.04 -3.67
C PRO A 680 -21.86 -3.18 -3.67
N GLY A 681 -22.38 -4.35 -3.32
CA GLY A 681 -23.83 -4.58 -3.16
C GLY A 681 -24.20 -5.93 -2.56
N MET A 682 -23.61 -7.02 -3.05
CA MET A 682 -24.02 -8.39 -2.70
C MET A 682 -23.88 -8.76 -1.22
N GLY A 683 -24.88 -9.49 -0.73
CA GLY A 683 -24.97 -10.06 0.59
C GLY A 683 -24.16 -11.36 0.73
N LYS A 684 -23.81 -11.69 1.99
CA LYS A 684 -23.02 -12.90 2.29
C LYS A 684 -23.79 -14.19 2.00
N GLN A 685 -25.13 -14.15 2.02
CA GLN A 685 -25.98 -15.32 1.75
C GLN A 685 -26.03 -15.65 0.25
N GLU A 686 -26.17 -14.66 -0.63
CA GLU A 686 -26.16 -14.84 -2.10
C GLU A 686 -24.86 -15.52 -2.55
N LEU A 687 -23.71 -14.99 -2.09
CA LEU A 687 -22.39 -15.60 -2.32
C LEU A 687 -22.28 -17.05 -1.82
N THR A 688 -22.99 -17.40 -0.74
CA THR A 688 -22.99 -18.77 -0.20
C THR A 688 -23.87 -19.70 -1.04
N GLN A 689 -24.99 -19.20 -1.58
CA GLN A 689 -25.88 -19.95 -2.47
C GLN A 689 -25.22 -20.22 -3.83
N ILE A 690 -24.54 -19.24 -4.42
CA ILE A 690 -23.82 -19.40 -5.70
C ILE A 690 -22.71 -20.46 -5.56
N VAL A 691 -21.88 -20.37 -4.50
CA VAL A 691 -20.82 -21.36 -4.25
C VAL A 691 -21.37 -22.76 -3.96
N ALA A 692 -22.55 -22.88 -3.33
CA ALA A 692 -23.21 -24.16 -3.12
C ALA A 692 -23.82 -24.76 -4.40
N ALA A 693 -24.26 -23.92 -5.36
CA ALA A 693 -24.86 -24.36 -6.61
C ALA A 693 -23.81 -24.82 -7.66
N GLU A 694 -22.66 -24.15 -7.75
CA GLU A 694 -21.67 -24.38 -8.83
C GLU A 694 -20.38 -25.11 -8.38
N GLY A 695 -20.23 -25.39 -7.08
CA GLY A 695 -18.97 -25.92 -6.52
C GLY A 695 -18.50 -27.26 -7.09
N GLN A 696 -19.41 -28.15 -7.52
CA GLN A 696 -19.04 -29.46 -8.09
C GLN A 696 -18.53 -29.37 -9.53
N THR A 697 -19.23 -28.64 -10.41
CA THR A 697 -18.85 -28.50 -11.83
C THR A 697 -17.52 -27.76 -12.00
N TRP A 698 -17.21 -26.81 -11.12
CA TRP A 698 -15.94 -26.08 -11.13
C TRP A 698 -14.72 -26.97 -10.83
N VAL A 699 -14.84 -27.88 -9.85
CA VAL A 699 -13.75 -28.81 -9.49
C VAL A 699 -13.48 -29.81 -10.62
N ASP A 700 -14.53 -30.37 -11.21
CA ASP A 700 -14.41 -31.35 -12.31
C ASP A 700 -13.73 -30.74 -13.55
N ALA A 701 -14.05 -29.49 -13.88
CA ALA A 701 -13.40 -28.76 -14.96
C ALA A 701 -11.90 -28.51 -14.70
N LEU A 702 -11.53 -28.17 -13.46
CA LEU A 702 -10.15 -27.90 -13.06
C LEU A 702 -9.30 -29.18 -13.10
N VAL A 703 -9.81 -30.30 -12.56
CA VAL A 703 -9.14 -31.60 -12.59
C VAL A 703 -8.93 -32.08 -14.03
N ARG A 704 -9.94 -31.98 -14.90
CA ARG A 704 -9.79 -32.31 -16.33
C ARG A 704 -8.73 -31.45 -17.01
N SER A 705 -8.71 -30.13 -16.77
CA SER A 705 -7.71 -29.24 -17.36
C SER A 705 -6.28 -29.56 -16.90
N PHE A 706 -6.11 -30.00 -15.66
CA PHE A 706 -4.80 -30.40 -15.13
C PHE A 706 -4.30 -31.71 -15.74
N VAL A 707 -5.16 -32.75 -15.81
CA VAL A 707 -4.82 -34.05 -16.41
C VAL A 707 -4.47 -33.92 -17.90
N CYS A 708 -5.24 -33.14 -18.68
CA CYS A 708 -4.94 -32.93 -20.10
C CYS A 708 -3.59 -32.23 -20.34
N ARG A 709 -3.22 -31.24 -19.51
CA ARG A 709 -1.90 -30.56 -19.62
C ARG A 709 -0.75 -31.47 -19.21
N PHE A 710 -0.93 -32.29 -18.18
CA PHE A 710 0.09 -33.26 -17.75
C PHE A 710 0.36 -34.30 -18.84
N LEU A 711 -0.68 -34.84 -19.49
CA LEU A 711 -0.54 -35.77 -20.60
C LEU A 711 0.14 -35.13 -21.83
N ALA A 712 -0.19 -33.87 -22.15
CA ALA A 712 0.43 -33.13 -23.25
C ALA A 712 1.94 -32.92 -23.04
N LEU A 713 2.36 -32.58 -21.81
CA LEU A 713 3.78 -32.47 -21.45
C LEU A 713 4.52 -33.80 -21.63
N THR A 714 3.94 -34.91 -21.17
CA THR A 714 4.55 -36.24 -21.36
C THR A 714 4.62 -36.72 -22.81
N ALA A 715 3.83 -36.14 -23.73
CA ALA A 715 3.88 -36.51 -25.14
C ALA A 715 5.09 -35.89 -25.87
N GLY A 716 5.30 -34.57 -25.74
CA GLY A 716 6.43 -33.89 -26.38
C GLY A 716 7.80 -34.35 -25.86
N GLU A 717 7.87 -34.75 -24.59
CA GLU A 717 9.10 -35.32 -24.00
C GLU A 717 9.33 -36.80 -24.43
N LEU A 718 8.32 -37.48 -24.98
CA LEU A 718 8.47 -38.80 -25.60
C LEU A 718 8.91 -38.69 -27.06
N GLU A 719 8.35 -37.75 -27.83
CA GLU A 719 8.73 -37.52 -29.23
C GLU A 719 10.21 -37.09 -29.36
N SER A 720 10.67 -36.19 -28.48
CA SER A 720 12.07 -35.74 -28.44
C SER A 720 13.08 -36.82 -28.03
N GLN A 721 12.66 -37.87 -27.31
CA GLN A 721 13.53 -38.98 -26.92
C GLN A 721 13.46 -40.20 -27.86
N THR A 722 12.46 -40.28 -28.74
CA THR A 722 12.23 -41.44 -29.62
C THR A 722 12.35 -41.15 -31.12
N GLY A 723 12.25 -39.89 -31.54
CA GLY A 723 12.59 -39.46 -32.91
C GLY A 723 11.63 -39.89 -34.02
N VAL A 724 10.44 -40.40 -33.70
CA VAL A 724 9.43 -40.83 -34.69
C VAL A 724 8.26 -39.85 -34.74
N SER A 725 8.21 -39.01 -35.78
CA SER A 725 7.09 -38.08 -36.01
C SER A 725 6.01 -38.73 -36.88
N ALA A 726 4.76 -38.71 -36.45
CA ALA A 726 3.61 -39.14 -37.26
C ALA A 726 2.93 -37.94 -37.94
N ARG A 727 2.98 -37.87 -39.28
CA ARG A 727 2.22 -36.89 -40.10
C ARG A 727 1.73 -37.51 -41.41
N GLY A 728 0.55 -37.07 -41.87
CA GLY A 728 0.03 -37.32 -43.20
C GLY A 728 -0.93 -36.20 -43.63
N GLY A 729 -0.68 -35.61 -44.82
CA GLY A 729 -1.60 -34.72 -45.56
C GLY A 729 -2.49 -35.55 -46.50
N PRO A 730 -2.66 -35.22 -47.82
CA PRO A 730 -1.96 -34.24 -48.69
C PRO A 730 -2.95 -33.21 -49.32
N HIS A 731 -2.73 -32.44 -50.40
CA HIS A 731 -1.62 -32.18 -51.35
C HIS A 731 -1.28 -30.65 -51.31
N VAL A 732 -1.01 -29.78 -52.31
CA VAL A 732 -0.99 -29.68 -53.79
C VAL A 732 0.12 -28.62 -54.11
N VAL A 733 1.25 -28.93 -54.78
CA VAL A 733 1.49 -29.15 -56.23
C VAL A 733 1.37 -27.83 -57.05
N LEU A 734 2.38 -27.33 -57.81
CA LEU A 734 3.72 -27.86 -58.12
C LEU A 734 4.86 -26.80 -58.13
N SER A 735 5.60 -26.58 -59.24
CA SER A 735 6.96 -25.98 -59.29
C SER A 735 7.33 -25.25 -60.59
N ALA A 736 8.31 -24.33 -60.56
CA ALA A 736 9.27 -24.05 -61.66
C ALA A 736 10.51 -23.26 -61.17
N GLY A 737 11.63 -23.30 -61.93
CA GLY A 737 12.87 -22.50 -61.76
C GLY A 737 13.40 -22.06 -63.14
N PRO A 738 14.73 -21.84 -63.38
CA PRO A 738 15.90 -22.00 -62.50
C PRO A 738 16.97 -20.86 -62.67
N GLU A 739 18.26 -21.19 -62.40
CA GLU A 739 19.55 -20.50 -62.68
C GLU A 739 20.10 -19.44 -61.67
N VAL A 740 21.35 -19.40 -61.12
CA VAL A 740 22.70 -20.05 -61.28
C VAL A 740 23.75 -19.10 -61.92
N PRO A 741 25.03 -18.95 -61.46
CA PRO A 741 25.63 -19.17 -60.11
C PRO A 741 26.83 -18.25 -59.67
N ASN A 742 27.42 -18.55 -58.49
CA ASN A 742 28.87 -18.75 -58.21
C ASN A 742 29.86 -17.73 -57.56
N TYR A 743 30.74 -18.34 -56.74
CA TYR A 743 32.17 -18.08 -56.40
C TYR A 743 32.65 -17.09 -55.28
N VAL A 744 32.95 -17.72 -54.12
CA VAL A 744 34.31 -17.82 -53.48
C VAL A 744 34.78 -16.86 -52.35
N HIS A 745 35.57 -17.49 -51.47
CA HIS A 745 36.20 -17.11 -50.19
C HIS A 745 37.66 -16.59 -50.38
N PRO A 746 38.36 -15.94 -49.40
CA PRO A 746 38.88 -16.64 -48.20
C PRO A 746 39.11 -15.82 -46.89
N LYS A 747 39.71 -16.49 -45.89
CA LYS A 747 40.02 -16.03 -44.51
C LYS A 747 41.47 -15.53 -44.38
N VAL A 748 41.75 -14.70 -43.36
CA VAL A 748 43.07 -14.55 -42.70
C VAL A 748 42.87 -14.50 -41.17
N GLN A 749 43.92 -14.70 -40.36
CA GLN A 749 43.83 -14.98 -38.91
C GLN A 749 45.07 -14.46 -38.11
N LYS A 750 44.87 -14.19 -36.80
CA LYS A 750 45.85 -14.14 -35.66
C LYS A 750 46.65 -12.86 -35.31
N SER A 751 46.79 -12.67 -33.98
CA SER A 751 47.89 -11.99 -33.24
C SER A 751 47.91 -10.44 -33.25
N SER A 752 48.56 -9.71 -32.32
CA SER A 752 49.38 -10.08 -31.13
C SER A 752 49.19 -9.13 -29.91
N THR A 753 50.25 -8.71 -29.21
CA THR A 753 50.28 -8.29 -27.78
C THR A 753 50.88 -6.89 -27.48
N TYR A 754 50.53 -6.36 -26.28
CA TYR A 754 51.30 -5.42 -25.41
C TYR A 754 51.33 -3.87 -25.65
N SER A 755 50.88 -3.13 -24.61
CA SER A 755 51.58 -2.00 -23.92
C SER A 755 51.59 -0.52 -24.39
N GLN A 756 51.20 0.35 -23.43
CA GLN A 756 51.68 1.73 -23.09
C GLN A 756 51.12 3.06 -23.70
N ASN A 757 50.81 3.97 -22.76
CA ASN A 757 50.99 5.45 -22.68
C ASN A 757 50.25 6.48 -23.58
N GLN A 758 49.20 7.09 -22.99
CA GLN A 758 48.87 8.55 -22.93
C GLN A 758 48.72 9.39 -24.26
N PRO A 759 48.24 10.65 -24.21
CA PRO A 759 46.85 11.00 -23.89
C PRO A 759 46.20 11.94 -24.95
N SER A 760 44.89 12.17 -24.91
CA SER A 760 44.25 13.23 -25.73
C SER A 760 43.01 13.87 -25.09
N HIS A 761 42.76 15.14 -25.43
CA HIS A 761 41.72 15.99 -24.82
C HIS A 761 40.37 15.91 -25.55
N SER A 762 39.26 15.94 -24.79
CA SER A 762 37.96 16.44 -25.27
C SER A 762 37.05 16.94 -24.12
N GLN A 763 37.48 18.02 -23.43
CA GLN A 763 36.61 18.72 -22.47
C GLN A 763 35.41 19.37 -23.18
N THR A 764 34.19 18.94 -22.83
CA THR A 764 32.97 19.39 -23.51
C THR A 764 32.50 20.77 -23.03
N ALA A 765 31.46 21.32 -23.66
CA ALA A 765 30.90 22.61 -23.28
C ALA A 765 30.18 22.60 -21.90
N TRP A 766 29.89 21.42 -21.34
CA TRP A 766 29.09 21.24 -20.14
C TRP A 766 29.79 21.75 -18.87
N ASP A 767 31.08 21.44 -18.70
CA ASP A 767 31.87 21.87 -17.54
C ASP A 767 31.99 23.41 -17.51
N ARG A 768 32.21 24.01 -18.69
CA ARG A 768 32.23 25.47 -18.92
C ARG A 768 30.86 26.16 -18.81
N PHE A 769 29.78 25.41 -18.59
CA PHE A 769 28.47 25.91 -18.18
C PHE A 769 28.28 25.78 -16.66
N GLN A 770 28.65 24.64 -16.07
CA GLN A 770 28.56 24.42 -14.61
C GLN A 770 29.37 25.44 -13.81
N ASP A 771 30.64 25.68 -14.16
CA ASP A 771 31.48 26.63 -13.41
C ASP A 771 30.96 28.09 -13.55
N ARG A 772 30.35 28.42 -14.69
CA ARG A 772 29.72 29.74 -14.89
C ARG A 772 28.47 29.96 -14.02
N ILE A 773 27.81 28.88 -13.59
CA ILE A 773 26.70 28.93 -12.63
C ILE A 773 27.24 28.99 -11.19
N LYS A 774 28.20 28.12 -10.85
CA LYS A 774 28.83 28.06 -9.50
C LYS A 774 29.37 29.43 -9.05
N HIS A 775 30.01 30.17 -9.96
CA HIS A 775 30.60 31.48 -9.65
C HIS A 775 29.62 32.69 -9.69
N ARG A 776 28.31 32.50 -9.95
CA ARG A 776 27.36 33.64 -10.03
C ARG A 776 26.16 33.60 -9.09
N LEU A 777 25.73 32.45 -8.55
CA LEU A 777 24.55 32.38 -7.65
C LEU A 777 24.75 31.39 -6.48
N PRO A 778 25.44 31.78 -5.39
CA PRO A 778 25.63 30.93 -4.21
C PRO A 778 24.35 30.68 -3.38
N THR A 779 23.17 31.16 -3.81
CA THR A 779 21.90 31.11 -3.05
C THR A 779 20.86 30.13 -3.61
N PHE A 780 21.19 29.36 -4.65
CA PHE A 780 20.20 28.53 -5.37
C PHE A 780 19.51 27.45 -4.52
N PRO A 781 20.18 26.71 -3.61
CA PRO A 781 19.52 25.73 -2.74
C PRO A 781 18.51 26.36 -1.79
N ALA A 782 18.82 27.53 -1.22
CA ALA A 782 17.93 28.26 -0.34
C ALA A 782 16.68 28.77 -1.07
N PHE A 783 16.81 29.12 -2.36
CA PHE A 783 15.67 29.51 -3.21
C PHE A 783 14.69 28.33 -3.43
N LEU A 784 15.20 27.13 -3.69
CA LEU A 784 14.38 25.92 -3.84
C LEU A 784 13.67 25.52 -2.52
N GLY A 785 14.38 25.58 -1.39
CA GLY A 785 13.80 25.35 -0.07
C GLY A 785 12.67 26.35 0.25
N ALA A 786 12.92 27.65 0.01
CA ALA A 786 11.91 28.69 0.17
C ALA A 786 10.70 28.46 -0.75
N ALA A 787 10.91 28.15 -2.03
CA ALA A 787 9.83 27.91 -2.99
C ALA A 787 8.93 26.72 -2.59
N SER A 788 9.52 25.63 -2.09
CA SER A 788 8.78 24.46 -1.57
C SER A 788 7.93 24.83 -0.34
N LEU A 789 8.50 25.61 0.59
CA LEU A 789 7.80 26.09 1.78
C LEU A 789 6.65 27.04 1.42
N ILE A 790 6.90 28.02 0.54
CA ILE A 790 5.90 28.98 0.04
C ILE A 790 4.74 28.24 -0.63
N THR A 791 5.03 27.25 -1.49
CA THR A 791 4.00 26.45 -2.18
C THR A 791 3.14 25.68 -1.18
N SER A 792 3.77 25.10 -0.15
CA SER A 792 3.09 24.34 0.91
C SER A 792 2.23 25.23 1.82
N LEU A 793 2.69 26.44 2.13
CA LEU A 793 1.97 27.44 2.92
C LEU A 793 0.79 28.04 2.14
N ILE A 794 0.99 28.36 0.85
CA ILE A 794 -0.09 28.75 -0.07
C ILE A 794 -1.19 27.68 -0.10
N TYR A 795 -0.82 26.40 -0.16
CA TYR A 795 -1.78 25.29 -0.14
C TYR A 795 -2.55 25.20 1.19
N LEU A 796 -1.86 25.30 2.34
CA LEU A 796 -2.51 25.37 3.66
C LEU A 796 -3.49 26.55 3.78
N GLN A 797 -3.06 27.74 3.38
CA GLN A 797 -3.79 29.01 3.50
C GLN A 797 -5.01 29.07 2.56
N TYR A 798 -4.93 28.42 1.40
CA TYR A 798 -6.05 28.26 0.48
C TYR A 798 -7.12 27.29 1.03
N SER A 799 -6.70 26.21 1.71
CA SER A 799 -7.62 25.18 2.23
C SER A 799 -8.41 25.57 3.48
N SER A 800 -7.94 26.55 4.25
CA SER A 800 -8.43 26.83 5.61
C SER A 800 -9.51 27.92 5.70
N SER A 801 -9.64 28.77 4.69
CA SER A 801 -10.13 30.15 4.85
C SER A 801 -11.53 30.48 4.29
N GLN A 802 -12.19 29.57 3.55
CA GLN A 802 -13.43 29.88 2.79
C GLN A 802 -14.77 29.63 3.54
N ASN A 803 -14.82 28.79 4.59
CA ASN A 803 -16.00 27.96 4.86
C ASN A 803 -16.87 28.29 6.11
N VAL A 804 -16.85 29.51 6.67
CA VAL A 804 -17.67 29.85 7.86
C VAL A 804 -18.68 30.98 7.62
N GLU A 805 -18.25 32.24 7.55
CA GLU A 805 -19.20 33.36 7.44
C GLU A 805 -19.83 33.50 6.05
N ARG A 806 -19.12 33.11 4.97
CA ARG A 806 -19.72 32.93 3.65
C ARG A 806 -20.92 31.97 3.74
N ASN A 807 -20.79 30.84 4.43
CA ASN A 807 -21.84 29.81 4.50
C ASN A 807 -23.11 30.20 5.29
N ARG A 808 -23.28 31.46 5.74
CA ARG A 808 -24.55 31.99 6.27
C ARG A 808 -25.12 33.11 5.39
N ASP A 809 -24.29 34.07 5.01
CA ASP A 809 -24.73 35.22 4.20
C ASP A 809 -24.83 34.87 2.71
N GLN A 810 -23.92 34.03 2.21
CA GLN A 810 -24.01 33.43 0.88
C GLN A 810 -25.18 32.43 0.84
N GLN A 811 -25.50 31.72 1.93
CA GLN A 811 -26.68 30.85 1.98
C GLN A 811 -27.96 31.67 1.80
N ARG A 812 -28.18 32.71 2.61
CA ARG A 812 -29.36 33.60 2.49
C ARG A 812 -29.47 34.30 1.12
N ARG A 813 -28.34 34.78 0.58
CA ARG A 813 -28.30 35.38 -0.76
C ARG A 813 -28.47 34.36 -1.88
N MET A 814 -27.97 33.13 -1.71
CA MET A 814 -28.23 32.03 -2.64
C MET A 814 -29.71 31.65 -2.58
N ASP A 815 -30.33 31.53 -1.41
CA ASP A 815 -31.72 31.09 -1.31
C ASP A 815 -32.67 32.10 -1.99
N ALA A 816 -32.51 33.40 -1.73
CA ALA A 816 -33.26 34.46 -2.45
C ALA A 816 -32.90 34.55 -3.96
N ALA A 817 -31.71 34.13 -4.38
CA ALA A 817 -31.33 34.11 -5.79
C ALA A 817 -31.76 32.81 -6.51
N LYS A 818 -31.85 31.68 -5.82
CA LYS A 818 -32.35 30.40 -6.34
C LYS A 818 -33.81 30.54 -6.72
N GLU A 819 -34.60 31.12 -5.82
CA GLU A 819 -36.03 31.37 -5.99
C GLU A 819 -36.28 32.22 -7.25
N LYS A 820 -35.64 33.39 -7.33
CA LYS A 820 -35.76 34.28 -8.50
C LYS A 820 -35.20 33.68 -9.81
N ILE A 821 -34.07 32.98 -9.78
CA ILE A 821 -33.46 32.40 -11.00
C ILE A 821 -34.25 31.17 -11.48
N TYR A 822 -34.93 30.45 -10.59
CA TYR A 822 -35.87 29.40 -10.96
C TYR A 822 -37.08 29.96 -11.71
N GLU A 823 -37.64 31.10 -11.25
CA GLU A 823 -38.68 31.84 -11.97
C GLU A 823 -38.20 32.36 -13.34
N ASP A 824 -37.00 32.96 -13.42
CA ASP A 824 -36.46 33.55 -14.64
C ASP A 824 -35.98 32.51 -15.69
N THR A 825 -35.64 31.27 -15.30
CA THR A 825 -34.98 30.29 -16.22
C THR A 825 -35.51 28.86 -16.21
N GLY A 826 -36.41 28.48 -15.29
CA GLY A 826 -37.06 27.16 -15.27
C GLY A 826 -36.15 25.95 -14.99
N LEU A 827 -34.86 26.16 -14.70
CA LEU A 827 -33.88 25.11 -14.43
C LEU A 827 -33.50 25.08 -12.93
N HIS A 828 -33.60 23.91 -12.31
CA HIS A 828 -33.39 23.79 -10.86
C HIS A 828 -31.90 23.89 -10.48
N PRO A 829 -31.52 24.63 -9.42
CA PRO A 829 -30.11 24.86 -9.05
C PRO A 829 -29.30 23.58 -8.80
N ASP A 830 -29.93 22.54 -8.25
CA ASP A 830 -29.27 21.26 -7.98
C ASP A 830 -28.87 20.48 -9.24
N ASP A 831 -29.35 20.88 -10.42
CA ASP A 831 -29.11 20.19 -11.69
C ASP A 831 -27.95 20.80 -12.49
N SER A 832 -27.08 21.62 -11.86
CA SER A 832 -25.95 22.28 -12.54
C SER A 832 -24.65 22.36 -11.72
N ILE A 833 -23.53 22.57 -12.42
CA ILE A 833 -22.18 22.84 -11.92
C ILE A 833 -21.69 24.15 -12.53
N GLU A 834 -21.03 25.01 -11.76
CA GLU A 834 -20.47 26.27 -12.26
C GLU A 834 -18.92 26.19 -12.30
N LEU A 835 -18.35 26.36 -13.50
CA LEU A 835 -16.91 26.27 -13.77
C LEU A 835 -16.47 27.47 -14.61
N HIS A 836 -15.46 28.22 -14.15
CA HIS A 836 -14.95 29.43 -14.81
C HIS A 836 -16.02 30.48 -15.19
N GLY A 837 -17.13 30.56 -14.43
CA GLY A 837 -18.24 31.50 -14.69
C GLY A 837 -19.28 31.01 -15.71
N LEU A 838 -19.12 29.79 -16.23
CA LEU A 838 -20.11 29.12 -17.08
C LEU A 838 -20.85 28.05 -16.27
N ARG A 839 -22.16 27.91 -16.48
CA ARG A 839 -22.97 26.83 -15.91
C ARG A 839 -23.11 25.67 -16.89
N PHE A 840 -22.86 24.48 -16.38
CA PHE A 840 -22.97 23.20 -17.07
C PHE A 840 -24.08 22.40 -16.39
N PRO A 841 -24.96 21.70 -17.12
CA PRO A 841 -25.89 20.77 -16.47
C PRO A 841 -25.11 19.62 -15.83
N LYS A 842 -25.53 19.17 -14.64
CA LYS A 842 -25.09 17.88 -14.09
C LYS A 842 -25.63 16.78 -14.99
N VAL A 843 -24.78 15.84 -15.38
CA VAL A 843 -25.24 14.61 -16.03
C VAL A 843 -25.73 13.68 -14.92
N LYS A 844 -27.06 13.53 -14.79
CA LYS A 844 -27.63 12.50 -13.91
C LYS A 844 -27.50 11.12 -14.58
N PRO A 845 -27.27 10.03 -13.83
CA PRO A 845 -27.27 8.68 -14.38
C PRO A 845 -28.57 8.34 -15.13
N GLU A 846 -29.71 8.77 -14.57
CA GLU A 846 -31.05 8.63 -15.13
C GLU A 846 -31.30 9.42 -16.44
N ASP A 847 -30.41 10.34 -16.83
CA ASP A 847 -30.47 11.05 -18.12
C ASP A 847 -29.70 10.33 -19.26
N SER A 848 -29.13 9.14 -19.01
CA SER A 848 -28.46 8.36 -20.06
C SER A 848 -29.48 7.59 -20.93
N PRO A 849 -29.54 7.82 -22.26
CA PRO A 849 -30.38 7.05 -23.16
C PRO A 849 -29.76 5.67 -23.52
N PHE A 850 -28.63 5.30 -22.90
CA PHE A 850 -27.87 4.09 -23.22
C PHE A 850 -27.82 3.16 -22.01
N THR A 851 -28.49 2.01 -22.10
CA THR A 851 -28.36 0.93 -21.11
C THR A 851 -27.24 -0.05 -21.48
N LEU A 852 -26.75 -0.79 -20.47
CA LEU A 852 -25.71 -1.82 -20.62
C LEU A 852 -26.05 -2.90 -21.67
N ASP A 853 -27.34 -3.19 -21.85
CA ASP A 853 -27.82 -4.23 -22.77
C ASP A 853 -27.80 -3.78 -24.24
N ASN A 854 -27.75 -2.47 -24.50
CA ASN A 854 -27.98 -1.86 -25.81
C ASN A 854 -26.84 -0.95 -26.30
N CYS A 855 -25.67 -0.92 -25.67
CA CYS A 855 -24.54 -0.10 -26.12
C CYS A 855 -23.17 -0.79 -25.91
N THR A 856 -22.29 -0.70 -26.92
CA THR A 856 -20.91 -1.18 -26.86
C THR A 856 -19.94 -0.02 -27.12
N VAL A 857 -19.18 0.36 -26.08
CA VAL A 857 -18.06 1.30 -26.17
C VAL A 857 -16.74 0.56 -26.04
N VAL A 858 -15.79 0.86 -26.93
CA VAL A 858 -14.39 0.44 -26.83
C VAL A 858 -13.49 1.68 -26.83
N PHE A 859 -12.66 1.83 -25.78
CA PHE A 859 -11.68 2.92 -25.70
C PHE A 859 -10.41 2.56 -26.47
N VAL A 860 -9.84 3.52 -27.20
CA VAL A 860 -8.57 3.37 -27.91
C VAL A 860 -7.54 4.33 -27.33
N LEU A 861 -6.56 3.75 -26.63
CA LEU A 861 -5.48 4.41 -25.90
C LEU A 861 -4.11 4.08 -26.51
N GLY A 862 -3.06 4.68 -25.95
CA GLY A 862 -1.70 4.64 -26.51
C GLY A 862 -1.10 6.02 -26.74
N GLY A 863 0.21 6.09 -26.98
CA GLY A 863 0.97 7.33 -27.04
C GLY A 863 0.52 8.30 -28.15
N PRO A 864 0.89 9.61 -28.06
CA PRO A 864 0.80 10.48 -29.22
C PRO A 864 1.74 9.93 -30.32
N GLY A 865 1.23 9.75 -31.54
CA GLY A 865 1.97 9.10 -32.63
C GLY A 865 1.69 7.59 -32.82
N ALA A 866 1.02 6.92 -31.88
CA ALA A 866 0.81 5.46 -31.88
C ALA A 866 -0.24 4.93 -32.89
N GLY A 867 -0.56 5.69 -33.95
CA GLY A 867 -1.48 5.24 -35.02
C GLY A 867 -2.96 5.07 -34.67
N LYS A 868 -3.38 5.33 -33.41
CA LYS A 868 -4.75 5.11 -32.89
C LYS A 868 -5.89 5.45 -33.87
N GLY A 869 -6.02 6.69 -34.31
CA GLY A 869 -7.09 7.12 -35.23
C GLY A 869 -7.02 6.43 -36.61
N THR A 870 -5.82 6.11 -37.11
CA THR A 870 -5.64 5.35 -38.35
C THR A 870 -6.20 3.94 -38.22
N GLN A 871 -5.93 3.26 -37.10
CA GLN A 871 -6.47 1.93 -36.84
C GLN A 871 -7.97 1.99 -36.56
N SER A 872 -8.41 2.94 -35.73
CA SER A 872 -9.82 3.14 -35.35
C SER A 872 -10.71 3.42 -36.55
N ALA A 873 -10.24 4.22 -37.53
CA ALA A 873 -10.99 4.49 -38.76
C ALA A 873 -11.15 3.24 -39.65
N ARG A 874 -10.15 2.35 -39.71
CA ARG A 874 -10.25 1.08 -40.45
C ARG A 874 -11.19 0.09 -39.74
N LEU A 875 -11.03 -0.05 -38.42
CA LEU A 875 -11.87 -0.91 -37.58
C LEU A 875 -13.34 -0.48 -37.60
N ALA A 876 -13.60 0.83 -37.51
CA ALA A 876 -14.94 1.41 -37.64
C ALA A 876 -15.63 0.98 -38.94
N LYS A 877 -14.89 1.07 -40.06
CA LYS A 877 -15.40 0.72 -41.39
C LYS A 877 -15.61 -0.78 -41.58
N GLU A 878 -14.77 -1.64 -40.99
CA GLU A 878 -14.91 -3.10 -41.15
C GLU A 878 -15.97 -3.70 -40.20
N PHE A 879 -16.05 -3.24 -38.95
CA PHE A 879 -16.92 -3.84 -37.92
C PHE A 879 -18.20 -3.04 -37.64
N ASN A 880 -18.48 -1.99 -38.43
CA ASN A 880 -19.64 -1.10 -38.30
C ASN A 880 -19.74 -0.42 -36.92
N TYR A 881 -18.64 0.20 -36.48
CA TYR A 881 -18.60 1.06 -35.28
C TYR A 881 -18.52 2.53 -35.72
N VAL A 882 -19.08 3.44 -34.93
CA VAL A 882 -18.86 4.89 -35.09
C VAL A 882 -17.55 5.27 -34.39
N HIS A 883 -16.60 5.82 -35.13
CA HIS A 883 -15.35 6.35 -34.59
C HIS A 883 -15.53 7.79 -34.08
N LEU A 884 -15.27 8.01 -32.80
CA LEU A 884 -15.33 9.29 -32.11
C LEU A 884 -13.95 9.63 -31.54
N SER A 885 -13.20 10.50 -32.21
CA SER A 885 -11.97 11.05 -31.65
C SER A 885 -12.31 12.18 -30.69
N ALA A 886 -12.08 11.97 -29.39
CA ALA A 886 -12.26 13.03 -28.38
C ALA A 886 -11.35 14.24 -28.67
N GLY A 887 -10.22 14.02 -29.34
CA GLY A 887 -9.34 15.10 -29.77
C GLY A 887 -9.88 15.92 -30.93
N ASP A 888 -10.67 15.35 -31.84
CA ASP A 888 -11.23 16.06 -32.99
C ASP A 888 -12.57 16.72 -32.64
N LEU A 889 -13.43 16.08 -31.82
CA LEU A 889 -14.61 16.74 -31.24
C LEU A 889 -14.26 18.05 -30.50
N LEU A 890 -13.13 18.08 -29.79
CA LEU A 890 -12.62 19.30 -29.15
C LEU A 890 -12.14 20.35 -30.17
N ARG A 891 -11.53 19.95 -31.30
CA ARG A 891 -11.12 20.89 -32.37
C ARG A 891 -12.31 21.44 -33.14
N GLU A 892 -13.33 20.62 -33.38
CA GLU A 892 -14.58 21.02 -34.02
C GLU A 892 -15.31 22.04 -33.13
N GLU A 893 -15.44 21.75 -31.83
CA GLU A 893 -16.07 22.65 -30.86
C GLU A 893 -15.28 23.95 -30.64
N GLN A 894 -13.94 23.91 -30.75
CA GLN A 894 -13.06 25.09 -30.77
C GLN A 894 -13.34 26.03 -31.94
N THR A 895 -13.81 25.51 -33.08
CA THR A 895 -14.11 26.29 -34.30
C THR A 895 -15.60 26.56 -34.53
N ARG A 896 -16.49 26.00 -33.70
CA ARG A 896 -17.94 26.13 -33.86
C ARG A 896 -18.42 27.54 -33.47
N PRO A 897 -19.02 28.32 -34.39
CA PRO A 897 -19.55 29.65 -34.06
C PRO A 897 -20.58 29.58 -32.93
N GLY A 898 -20.44 30.48 -31.94
CA GLY A 898 -21.32 30.51 -30.77
C GLY A 898 -21.15 29.35 -29.79
N SER A 899 -20.07 28.57 -29.87
CA SER A 899 -19.76 27.57 -28.84
C SER A 899 -19.43 28.26 -27.50
N PRO A 900 -20.07 27.85 -26.37
CA PRO A 900 -19.71 28.33 -25.04
C PRO A 900 -18.38 27.74 -24.54
N TYR A 901 -17.77 26.80 -25.28
CA TYR A 901 -16.57 26.08 -24.86
C TYR A 901 -15.32 26.44 -25.68
N ALA A 902 -15.46 27.20 -26.79
CA ALA A 902 -14.39 27.42 -27.74
C ALA A 902 -13.10 27.99 -27.12
N ASP A 903 -13.19 29.10 -26.37
CA ASP A 903 -12.02 29.74 -25.74
C ASP A 903 -11.40 28.89 -24.62
N LEU A 904 -12.24 28.18 -23.86
CA LEU A 904 -11.79 27.26 -22.82
C LEU A 904 -10.97 26.12 -23.42
N ILE A 905 -11.48 25.48 -24.47
CA ILE A 905 -10.80 24.39 -25.19
C ILE A 905 -9.51 24.91 -25.86
N ASN A 906 -9.58 26.08 -26.51
CA ASN A 906 -8.45 26.76 -27.13
C ASN A 906 -7.29 26.99 -26.15
N TRP A 907 -7.57 27.45 -24.92
CA TRP A 907 -6.56 27.61 -23.86
C TRP A 907 -5.94 26.28 -23.42
N PHE A 908 -6.77 25.30 -23.06
CA PHE A 908 -6.29 24.00 -22.57
C PHE A 908 -5.44 23.25 -23.62
N ILE A 909 -5.83 23.31 -24.91
CA ILE A 909 -5.07 22.68 -26.01
C ILE A 909 -3.72 23.38 -26.24
N ARG A 910 -3.68 24.72 -26.32
CA ARG A 910 -2.42 25.48 -26.49
C ARG A 910 -1.40 25.18 -25.39
N GLU A 911 -1.87 25.05 -24.16
CA GLU A 911 -1.05 24.76 -22.99
C GLU A 911 -0.60 23.28 -22.90
N GLY A 912 -1.04 22.41 -23.82
CA GLY A 912 -0.77 20.97 -23.76
C GLY A 912 -1.45 20.24 -22.59
N LYS A 913 -2.46 20.86 -21.98
CA LYS A 913 -3.20 20.37 -20.81
C LYS A 913 -4.40 19.52 -21.25
N ILE A 914 -4.99 18.80 -20.29
CA ILE A 914 -6.20 18.01 -20.52
C ILE A 914 -7.42 18.91 -20.24
N VAL A 915 -8.31 19.06 -21.23
CA VAL A 915 -9.59 19.78 -21.11
C VAL A 915 -10.46 19.13 -20.00
N PRO A 916 -11.24 19.90 -19.23
CA PRO A 916 -12.18 19.38 -18.24
C PRO A 916 -13.05 18.21 -18.76
N PHE A 917 -13.34 17.26 -17.87
CA PHE A 917 -13.96 15.99 -18.25
C PHE A 917 -15.45 16.16 -18.57
N GLU A 918 -16.10 17.12 -17.92
CA GLU A 918 -17.49 17.51 -18.10
C GLU A 918 -17.75 17.95 -19.55
N VAL A 919 -16.87 18.82 -20.09
CA VAL A 919 -16.89 19.23 -21.51
C VAL A 919 -16.67 18.02 -22.42
N THR A 920 -15.66 17.21 -22.14
CA THR A 920 -15.24 16.10 -23.01
C THR A 920 -16.31 14.99 -23.07
N ILE A 921 -16.89 14.63 -21.92
CA ILE A 921 -17.98 13.64 -21.81
C ILE A 921 -19.26 14.18 -22.46
N THR A 922 -19.58 15.47 -22.28
CA THR A 922 -20.73 16.09 -22.96
C THR A 922 -20.60 16.01 -24.48
N LEU A 923 -19.45 16.40 -25.03
CA LEU A 923 -19.21 16.34 -26.49
C LEU A 923 -19.26 14.90 -27.02
N LEU A 924 -18.68 13.94 -26.30
CA LEU A 924 -18.78 12.51 -26.64
C LEU A 924 -20.23 12.04 -26.61
N ARG A 925 -20.98 12.32 -25.54
CA ARG A 925 -22.39 11.88 -25.37
C ARG A 925 -23.30 12.45 -26.46
N GLU A 926 -23.18 13.74 -26.78
CA GLU A 926 -24.00 14.36 -27.84
C GLU A 926 -23.56 13.92 -29.25
N ALA A 927 -22.30 13.53 -29.46
CA ALA A 927 -21.87 12.87 -30.70
C ALA A 927 -22.42 11.43 -30.82
N MET A 928 -22.40 10.65 -29.72
CA MET A 928 -22.98 9.30 -29.66
C MET A 928 -24.49 9.30 -29.94
N LYS A 929 -25.24 10.23 -29.33
CA LYS A 929 -26.67 10.44 -29.62
C LYS A 929 -26.90 10.79 -31.09
N ARG A 930 -26.14 11.74 -31.64
CA ARG A 930 -26.32 12.26 -33.00
C ARG A 930 -26.06 11.21 -34.08
N SER A 931 -25.19 10.23 -33.83
CA SER A 931 -24.91 9.18 -34.81
C SER A 931 -25.94 8.04 -34.84
N GLY A 932 -26.89 7.99 -33.90
CA GLY A 932 -27.95 6.96 -33.85
C GLY A 932 -27.45 5.51 -33.76
N SER A 933 -26.23 5.29 -33.28
CA SER A 933 -25.58 3.97 -33.24
C SER A 933 -25.54 3.40 -31.81
N ASN A 934 -25.32 2.10 -31.71
CA ASN A 934 -25.04 1.39 -30.47
C ASN A 934 -23.59 0.88 -30.36
N LYS A 935 -22.73 1.15 -31.35
CA LYS A 935 -21.34 0.68 -31.40
C LYS A 935 -20.36 1.83 -31.59
N PHE A 936 -19.42 2.00 -30.65
CA PHE A 936 -18.55 3.18 -30.58
C PHE A 936 -17.08 2.84 -30.34
N LEU A 937 -16.19 3.46 -31.13
CA LEU A 937 -14.74 3.47 -30.96
C LEU A 937 -14.30 4.86 -30.53
N VAL A 938 -13.80 5.01 -29.31
CA VAL A 938 -13.46 6.32 -28.74
C VAL A 938 -11.93 6.48 -28.68
N ASP A 939 -11.35 7.27 -29.58
CA ASP A 939 -9.89 7.53 -29.61
C ASP A 939 -9.51 8.70 -28.68
N GLY A 940 -8.46 8.47 -27.89
CA GLY A 940 -7.76 9.53 -27.15
C GLY A 940 -8.47 9.96 -25.87
N PHE A 941 -9.42 9.16 -25.41
CA PHE A 941 -10.15 9.27 -24.15
C PHE A 941 -10.45 7.86 -23.63
N PRO A 942 -10.48 7.62 -22.30
CA PRO A 942 -10.17 8.57 -21.21
C PRO A 942 -8.66 8.82 -21.04
N ARG A 943 -8.28 10.04 -20.64
CA ARG A 943 -6.89 10.47 -20.40
C ARG A 943 -6.51 10.57 -18.92
N THR A 944 -7.47 10.38 -18.02
CA THR A 944 -7.28 10.31 -16.57
C THR A 944 -8.25 9.26 -16.00
N LEU A 945 -7.99 8.74 -14.80
CA LEU A 945 -8.88 7.76 -14.18
C LEU A 945 -10.30 8.33 -13.92
N PRO A 946 -10.48 9.56 -13.39
CA PRO A 946 -11.81 10.15 -13.24
C PRO A 946 -12.57 10.31 -14.57
N GLN A 947 -11.89 10.59 -15.69
CA GLN A 947 -12.55 10.61 -17.01
C GLN A 947 -13.15 9.25 -17.38
N GLY A 948 -12.46 8.15 -17.05
CA GLY A 948 -12.95 6.80 -17.29
C GLY A 948 -14.11 6.46 -16.36
N GLU A 949 -13.89 6.59 -15.05
CA GLU A 949 -14.90 6.29 -14.04
C GLU A 949 -16.20 7.08 -14.24
N GLU A 950 -16.12 8.37 -14.56
CA GLU A 950 -17.32 9.20 -14.74
C GLU A 950 -18.04 8.92 -16.06
N PHE A 951 -17.33 8.56 -17.13
CA PHE A 951 -17.96 8.09 -18.37
C PHE A 951 -18.66 6.73 -18.16
N GLU A 952 -18.03 5.78 -17.45
CA GLU A 952 -18.65 4.48 -17.18
C GLU A 952 -19.92 4.60 -16.32
N LYS A 953 -20.02 5.63 -15.45
CA LYS A 953 -21.23 5.97 -14.67
C LYS A 953 -22.29 6.72 -15.47
N ALA A 954 -21.89 7.71 -16.26
CA ALA A 954 -22.77 8.72 -16.85
C ALA A 954 -23.18 8.43 -18.32
N VAL A 955 -22.56 7.44 -18.95
CA VAL A 955 -22.87 7.01 -20.32
C VAL A 955 -23.09 5.49 -20.34
N CYS A 956 -22.01 4.70 -20.35
CA CYS A 956 -22.05 3.24 -20.15
C CYS A 956 -20.62 2.70 -19.88
N PRO A 957 -20.48 1.55 -19.18
CA PRO A 957 -19.19 0.87 -19.01
C PRO A 957 -18.56 0.44 -20.35
N ALA A 958 -17.24 0.56 -20.47
CA ALA A 958 -16.51 0.12 -21.64
C ALA A 958 -16.38 -1.42 -21.67
N ARG A 959 -16.61 -2.01 -22.85
CA ARG A 959 -16.50 -3.46 -23.10
C ARG A 959 -15.03 -3.90 -23.23
N LEU A 960 -14.18 -3.03 -23.78
CA LEU A 960 -12.76 -3.28 -24.01
C LEU A 960 -11.99 -1.95 -24.06
N VAL A 961 -10.70 -2.00 -23.73
CA VAL A 961 -9.70 -0.96 -23.99
C VAL A 961 -8.61 -1.56 -24.86
N ILE A 962 -8.20 -0.84 -25.91
CA ILE A 962 -7.08 -1.24 -26.77
C ILE A 962 -5.99 -0.19 -26.64
N ASN A 963 -4.82 -0.61 -26.18
CA ASN A 963 -3.64 0.24 -26.02
C ASN A 963 -2.65 0.00 -27.16
N PHE A 964 -2.37 1.01 -27.96
CA PHE A 964 -1.31 0.98 -28.96
C PHE A 964 0.01 1.50 -28.37
N GLU A 965 0.97 0.61 -28.17
CA GLU A 965 2.27 0.89 -27.55
C GLU A 965 3.39 0.93 -28.60
N ALA A 966 4.42 1.76 -28.41
CA ALA A 966 5.63 1.81 -29.24
C ALA A 966 6.73 2.59 -28.48
N ASN A 967 7.99 2.43 -28.88
CA ASN A 967 9.10 3.21 -28.33
C ASN A 967 9.01 4.71 -28.68
N GLU A 968 9.52 5.56 -27.79
CA GLU A 968 9.39 7.02 -27.88
C GLU A 968 9.99 7.59 -29.17
N GLU A 969 11.10 7.03 -29.67
CA GLU A 969 11.77 7.43 -30.92
C GLU A 969 10.87 7.27 -32.17
N VAL A 970 10.15 6.15 -32.27
CA VAL A 970 9.20 5.89 -33.37
C VAL A 970 7.97 6.79 -33.23
N LEU A 971 7.53 7.07 -32.00
CA LEU A 971 6.43 8.01 -31.75
C LEU A 971 6.82 9.45 -32.11
N GLU A 972 8.01 9.93 -31.74
CA GLU A 972 8.52 11.27 -32.08
C GLU A 972 8.69 11.40 -33.60
N SER A 973 9.31 10.43 -34.25
CA SER A 973 9.47 10.39 -35.72
C SER A 973 8.14 10.42 -36.48
N ARG A 974 7.13 9.69 -35.99
CA ARG A 974 5.76 9.71 -36.56
C ARG A 974 5.04 11.05 -36.32
N LEU A 975 5.31 11.74 -35.23
CA LEU A 975 4.72 13.06 -34.94
C LEU A 975 5.34 14.17 -35.78
N LEU A 976 6.67 14.19 -35.94
CA LEU A 976 7.38 15.16 -36.79
C LEU A 976 6.90 15.08 -38.25
N LYS A 977 6.90 13.88 -38.83
CA LYS A 977 6.39 13.63 -40.19
C LYS A 977 4.89 13.95 -40.36
N ARG A 978 4.12 13.97 -39.27
CA ARG A 978 2.71 14.40 -39.26
C ARG A 978 2.59 15.93 -39.20
N GLY A 979 3.48 16.64 -38.50
CA GLY A 979 3.55 18.10 -38.53
C GLY A 979 3.75 18.62 -39.96
N GLU A 980 4.69 18.02 -40.69
CA GLU A 980 5.00 18.30 -42.11
C GLU A 980 3.80 18.12 -43.07
N THR A 981 2.85 17.24 -42.75
CA THR A 981 1.84 16.75 -43.70
C THR A 981 0.39 17.07 -43.33
N SER A 982 0.10 17.53 -42.10
CA SER A 982 -1.27 17.70 -41.60
C SER A 982 -1.66 19.09 -41.12
N GLY A 983 -0.76 20.07 -41.17
CA GLY A 983 -1.05 21.47 -40.79
C GLY A 983 -1.38 21.70 -39.31
N ARG A 984 -1.09 20.73 -38.43
CA ARG A 984 -1.37 20.81 -36.98
C ARG A 984 -0.39 21.74 -36.28
N ALA A 985 -0.88 22.92 -35.88
CA ALA A 985 -0.09 23.95 -35.20
C ALA A 985 0.54 23.52 -33.85
N ASP A 986 0.10 22.41 -33.25
CA ASP A 986 0.58 21.88 -31.98
C ASP A 986 1.61 20.72 -32.09
N ASP A 987 1.92 20.23 -33.30
CA ASP A 987 2.91 19.15 -33.51
C ASP A 987 4.36 19.69 -33.65
N ASN A 988 4.81 20.53 -32.70
CA ASN A 988 6.21 21.00 -32.60
C ASN A 988 6.99 20.27 -31.47
N ILE A 989 8.33 20.24 -31.55
CA ILE A 989 9.20 19.45 -30.65
C ILE A 989 8.93 19.69 -29.16
N GLU A 990 8.73 20.95 -28.74
CA GLU A 990 8.48 21.27 -27.33
C GLU A 990 7.10 20.76 -26.88
N SER A 991 6.09 20.88 -27.74
CA SER A 991 4.72 20.43 -27.50
C SER A 991 4.60 18.90 -27.54
N ILE A 992 5.38 18.24 -28.40
CA ILE A 992 5.52 16.78 -28.46
C ILE A 992 6.05 16.24 -27.12
N LYS A 993 7.12 16.84 -26.58
CA LYS A 993 7.71 16.43 -25.29
C LYS A 993 6.78 16.70 -24.10
N LYS A 994 6.04 17.82 -24.12
CA LYS A 994 4.94 18.06 -23.16
C LYS A 994 3.85 16.98 -23.26
N ARG A 995 3.45 16.59 -24.48
CA ARG A 995 2.42 15.56 -24.73
C ARG A 995 2.86 14.15 -24.32
N PHE A 996 4.13 13.77 -24.49
CA PHE A 996 4.68 12.51 -23.93
C PHE A 996 4.64 12.51 -22.41
N ARG A 997 5.14 13.57 -21.76
CA ARG A 997 5.11 13.71 -20.29
C ARG A 997 3.67 13.62 -19.74
N THR A 998 2.72 14.29 -20.38
CA THR A 998 1.29 14.22 -19.99
C THR A 998 0.71 12.81 -20.19
N PHE A 999 1.07 12.09 -21.26
CA PHE A 999 0.64 10.70 -21.49
C PHE A 999 1.14 9.76 -20.37
N VAL A 1000 2.43 9.82 -20.03
CA VAL A 1000 3.01 8.97 -18.97
C VAL A 1000 2.43 9.29 -17.60
N MET A 1001 2.24 10.58 -17.26
CA MET A 1001 1.73 10.99 -15.95
C MET A 1001 0.22 10.79 -15.77
N SER A 1002 -0.58 10.90 -16.84
CA SER A 1002 -2.06 10.94 -16.74
C SER A 1002 -2.76 9.75 -17.40
N THR A 1003 -2.34 9.36 -18.60
CA THR A 1003 -2.99 8.30 -19.39
C THR A 1003 -2.45 6.90 -19.09
N TYR A 1004 -1.16 6.75 -18.77
CA TYR A 1004 -0.62 5.43 -18.42
C TYR A 1004 -1.31 4.78 -17.20
N PRO A 1005 -1.63 5.51 -16.10
CA PRO A 1005 -2.45 4.97 -15.01
C PRO A 1005 -3.83 4.45 -15.44
N VAL A 1006 -4.43 5.03 -16.49
CA VAL A 1006 -5.70 4.56 -17.08
C VAL A 1006 -5.52 3.19 -17.73
N ILE A 1007 -4.46 3.05 -18.54
CA ILE A 1007 -4.10 1.77 -19.17
C ILE A 1007 -3.84 0.72 -18.08
N THR A 1008 -3.04 1.03 -17.05
CA THR A 1008 -2.77 0.12 -15.93
C THR A 1008 -4.05 -0.33 -15.21
N HIS A 1009 -5.00 0.57 -14.97
CA HIS A 1009 -6.28 0.24 -14.33
C HIS A 1009 -7.12 -0.73 -15.16
N TYR A 1010 -7.32 -0.46 -16.46
CA TYR A 1010 -8.09 -1.36 -17.32
C TYR A 1010 -7.35 -2.69 -17.60
N MET A 1011 -6.01 -2.72 -17.56
CA MET A 1011 -5.24 -3.98 -17.56
C MET A 1011 -5.47 -4.79 -16.28
N GLN A 1012 -5.42 -4.15 -15.11
CA GLN A 1012 -5.73 -4.80 -13.82
C GLN A 1012 -7.19 -5.29 -13.73
N ALA A 1013 -8.11 -4.65 -14.44
CA ALA A 1013 -9.52 -5.05 -14.54
C ALA A 1013 -9.80 -6.17 -15.57
N ASP A 1014 -8.78 -6.74 -16.24
CA ASP A 1014 -8.94 -7.71 -17.33
C ASP A 1014 -9.82 -7.16 -18.49
N LYS A 1015 -9.74 -5.84 -18.70
CA LYS A 1015 -10.48 -5.05 -19.71
C LYS A 1015 -9.59 -4.44 -20.79
N CYS A 1016 -8.25 -4.57 -20.73
CA CYS A 1016 -7.34 -3.93 -21.67
C CYS A 1016 -6.42 -4.92 -22.40
N ILE A 1017 -6.33 -4.79 -23.72
CA ILE A 1017 -5.38 -5.51 -24.58
C ILE A 1017 -4.37 -4.50 -25.15
N THR A 1018 -3.08 -4.81 -25.03
CA THR A 1018 -2.01 -4.00 -25.63
C THR A 1018 -1.56 -4.61 -26.96
N ILE A 1019 -1.31 -3.76 -27.95
CA ILE A 1019 -0.81 -4.11 -29.28
C ILE A 1019 0.47 -3.30 -29.52
N ASP A 1020 1.58 -3.98 -29.82
CA ASP A 1020 2.75 -3.30 -30.37
C ASP A 1020 2.38 -2.63 -31.71
N SER A 1021 2.57 -1.33 -31.75
CA SER A 1021 2.30 -0.44 -32.88
C SER A 1021 3.57 0.04 -33.58
N SER A 1022 4.76 -0.43 -33.17
CA SER A 1022 6.06 -0.07 -33.78
C SER A 1022 6.17 -0.61 -35.21
N ARG A 1023 5.58 -1.80 -35.45
CA ARG A 1023 5.46 -2.49 -36.74
C ARG A 1023 4.68 -1.73 -37.83
N PRO A 1024 4.72 -2.18 -39.11
CA PRO A 1024 3.95 -1.62 -40.21
C PRO A 1024 2.44 -1.54 -39.96
N VAL A 1025 1.79 -0.52 -40.53
CA VAL A 1025 0.39 -0.16 -40.25
C VAL A 1025 -0.60 -1.31 -40.54
N ASP A 1026 -0.33 -2.14 -41.54
CA ASP A 1026 -1.18 -3.28 -41.92
C ASP A 1026 -1.02 -4.51 -41.02
N GLU A 1027 0.16 -4.75 -40.45
CA GLU A 1027 0.36 -5.79 -39.43
C GLU A 1027 -0.35 -5.42 -38.12
N VAL A 1028 -0.17 -4.18 -37.68
CA VAL A 1028 -0.85 -3.61 -36.51
C VAL A 1028 -2.37 -3.61 -36.71
N TYR A 1029 -2.84 -3.40 -37.95
CA TYR A 1029 -4.25 -3.57 -38.30
C TYR A 1029 -4.70 -5.03 -38.21
N ALA A 1030 -3.92 -5.98 -38.73
CA ALA A 1030 -4.26 -7.41 -38.71
C ALA A 1030 -4.40 -7.96 -37.29
N ASP A 1031 -3.57 -7.51 -36.34
CA ASP A 1031 -3.70 -7.86 -34.92
C ASP A 1031 -4.94 -7.23 -34.27
N ALA A 1032 -5.18 -5.93 -34.50
CA ALA A 1032 -6.37 -5.25 -33.99
C ALA A 1032 -7.67 -5.85 -34.55
N ARG A 1033 -7.68 -6.17 -35.85
CA ARG A 1033 -8.76 -6.88 -36.54
C ARG A 1033 -9.06 -8.23 -35.90
N ARG A 1034 -8.03 -9.01 -35.54
CA ARG A 1034 -8.17 -10.31 -34.86
C ARG A 1034 -8.83 -10.18 -33.48
N ILE A 1035 -8.61 -9.06 -32.79
CA ILE A 1035 -9.26 -8.73 -31.51
C ILE A 1035 -10.74 -8.40 -31.74
N PHE A 1036 -11.07 -7.55 -32.72
CA PHE A 1036 -12.46 -7.21 -33.03
C PHE A 1036 -13.29 -8.39 -33.55
N SER A 1037 -12.72 -9.23 -34.41
CA SER A 1037 -13.39 -10.47 -34.84
C SER A 1037 -13.76 -11.36 -33.66
N LYS A 1038 -12.94 -11.44 -32.59
CA LYS A 1038 -13.28 -12.17 -31.37
C LYS A 1038 -14.31 -11.44 -30.50
N LEU A 1039 -14.26 -10.11 -30.44
CA LEU A 1039 -15.18 -9.27 -29.65
C LEU A 1039 -16.65 -9.43 -30.11
N GLU A 1040 -16.85 -9.55 -31.42
CA GLU A 1040 -18.15 -9.70 -32.09
C GLU A 1040 -18.76 -11.10 -31.98
N HIS A 1041 -17.95 -12.13 -31.71
CA HIS A 1041 -18.42 -13.51 -31.57
C HIS A 1041 -18.62 -13.95 -30.10
N ALA A 1042 -18.37 -13.06 -29.13
CA ALA A 1042 -18.58 -13.32 -27.70
C ALA A 1042 -19.90 -12.69 -27.22
N HIS A 1043 -20.66 -13.39 -26.37
CA HIS A 1043 -21.90 -12.85 -25.79
C HIS A 1043 -21.67 -11.51 -25.07
N PRO A 1044 -22.69 -10.63 -24.93
CA PRO A 1044 -22.56 -9.36 -24.21
C PRO A 1044 -22.00 -9.52 -22.78
N THR A 1045 -22.34 -10.61 -22.11
CA THR A 1045 -21.89 -10.96 -20.75
C THR A 1045 -20.61 -11.83 -20.70
N GLU A 1046 -20.13 -12.35 -21.83
CA GLU A 1046 -18.94 -13.22 -21.86
C GLU A 1046 -17.63 -12.45 -22.11
N LYS A 1047 -16.55 -12.91 -21.46
CA LYS A 1047 -15.21 -12.37 -21.65
C LYS A 1047 -14.60 -12.83 -22.99
N PRO A 1048 -14.13 -11.92 -23.87
CA PRO A 1048 -13.36 -12.31 -25.04
C PRO A 1048 -11.97 -12.82 -24.62
N LYS A 1049 -11.78 -14.15 -24.59
CA LYS A 1049 -10.45 -14.75 -24.35
C LYS A 1049 -9.51 -14.50 -25.54
N VAL A 1050 -8.66 -13.48 -25.41
CA VAL A 1050 -7.64 -13.16 -26.40
C VAL A 1050 -6.24 -13.43 -25.85
N GLU A 1051 -5.72 -14.62 -26.16
CA GLU A 1051 -4.28 -14.82 -26.20
C GLU A 1051 -3.71 -13.95 -27.34
N VAL A 1052 -2.84 -13.01 -26.97
CA VAL A 1052 -1.94 -12.30 -27.90
C VAL A 1052 -0.67 -13.15 -28.03
N PRO A 1053 -0.06 -13.30 -29.21
CA PRO A 1053 1.22 -13.99 -29.33
C PRO A 1053 2.26 -13.34 -28.41
N ALA A 1054 3.03 -14.15 -27.69
CA ALA A 1054 4.13 -13.63 -26.89
C ALA A 1054 5.11 -12.88 -27.81
N ALA A 1055 5.53 -11.68 -27.40
CA ALA A 1055 6.57 -10.96 -28.11
C ALA A 1055 7.84 -11.82 -28.16
N ALA A 1056 8.43 -11.94 -29.34
CA ALA A 1056 9.77 -12.51 -29.48
C ALA A 1056 10.77 -11.58 -28.76
N SER A 1057 11.75 -12.20 -28.10
CA SER A 1057 12.75 -11.59 -27.21
C SER A 1057 13.54 -10.44 -27.82
#